data_AF-A0A3E1DGF4-F1
#
_entry.id   AF-A0A3E1DGF4-F1
#
_cell.length_a   1.000
_cell.length_b   1.000
_cell.length_c   1.000
_cell.angle_alpha   90.00
_cell.angle_beta   90.00
_cell.angle_gamma   90.00
#
_symmetry.space_group_name_H-M   'P 1'
#
loop_
_entity.id
_entity.type
_entity.pdbx_description
1 polymer ?
#
loop_
_entity_poly.entity_id
_entity_poly.type
_entity_poly.pdbx_seq_one_letter_code
_entity_poly.pdbx_strand_id
1 'polypeptide(L)'
;MFHTFSSTHSSQKTLTVCPGNQSTLPLVSVIVRSMGRPELRVALESIARQDYPNVEVIVVDATGGNHPTLPAVAWQTGHSIRIVDGHRQLPRPHAANEGLQAVHGEWFCFLDDDDTYDFDFLSAMLSASREHPETLLLYGRTRMLDEHGNVTKLFGGPFNRAMMYYGPLFYWQAAIIRRKVIDLGCRFDETFEICEDRDFLHQIAEHCDFVFVPVVGFNYRPDLGTSGTGPGANRDISRTLRSENLLRAKWVDALSYHTRRLTEMCMEAVRAFHDGNFVLSRALFDKTLEAYPDDPSALHGLARLDLHDGQLATAEKLARRAIEINPSVGEFSMTMALILEASHKYEDALEFARQAGINPTFRAVADALARRLPVAARATLPVQPPAAGVSRLAPCPCGSGRRVKECCGAIRPNQVPYMTNADRNSRVTIVMTIRERYSLTIQALKSILSNTPPIFRLIFVDCHSPVWIREQLETLARQYGIELVHAEEFLWPNQARTKVLDRISSEYTVFIDNDVQVETGWLEKLVACADETGAGIVGPLYLWSDGKSVPKIHMAGGRINFYHDVGSDGLVMELEHLLINRRPEDVPEQLFRKPWDFVEYHCMLVRTQLLLEHGLLDDEIISVNDHVDVSLAAKRLGYSTYMEPASRVNYIAFADFLLGDLSIFRLRWSREAGEQCILHFAKKWGVCNDQRSFGVLRTFLSKHVGRIDPLRANIPPRPDWNTAMRKEELQQTRSGLLDMAMERGYQPDEIALLGNAYFIAQALVTGGYRSCGRPFINHLSGTASVLLRYDFRIEVVVAGLLHAAYSHCPAHPEGKQAASDDVCNKLGGERNMVERLVRGYTLRGIRSSKHQAVVMDVGRFTVFEAEVEMIALANEIDMYLSGETRYSAHRNDEMTPVQLDIADKICGIIGVSGMSRSPLQGRNDDRLPPPLNLLTKQHMSYLFNAEHSAVMPMPGSAKYVSL
;
A
#
# COMPACT_ATOMS: atom_id res chain seq x y z
N MET A 1 66.54 -26.43 -8.37
CA MET A 1 67.77 -26.41 -7.56
C MET A 1 67.42 -25.85 -6.20
N PHE A 2 67.89 -26.53 -5.16
CA PHE A 2 67.74 -26.26 -3.74
C PHE A 2 68.19 -24.83 -3.35
N HIS A 3 67.50 -24.20 -2.39
CA HIS A 3 68.07 -24.01 -1.04
C HIS A 3 67.04 -23.51 0.00
N THR A 4 67.11 -24.18 1.14
CA THR A 4 66.61 -24.01 2.51
C THR A 4 66.85 -22.65 3.18
N PHE A 5 66.03 -22.29 4.19
CA PHE A 5 66.36 -21.91 5.61
C PHE A 5 65.08 -21.34 6.25
N SER A 6 64.41 -22.03 7.20
CA SER A 6 64.66 -22.13 8.66
C SER A 6 63.79 -21.18 9.48
N SER A 7 63.16 -21.79 10.49
CA SER A 7 62.31 -21.28 11.55
C SER A 7 62.96 -20.23 12.46
N THR A 8 62.16 -19.27 12.91
CA THR A 8 62.33 -18.59 14.21
C THR A 8 61.04 -18.71 15.02
N HIS A 9 61.16 -19.38 16.18
CA HIS A 9 60.17 -19.36 17.25
C HIS A 9 59.96 -17.94 17.75
N SER A 10 58.70 -17.50 17.80
CA SER A 10 58.25 -16.40 18.64
C SER A 10 57.29 -16.98 19.68
N SER A 11 57.72 -16.88 20.92
CA SER A 11 57.20 -17.43 22.16
C SER A 11 55.69 -17.28 22.35
N GLN A 12 55.03 -18.41 22.66
CA GLN A 12 53.82 -18.44 23.49
C GLN A 12 54.16 -17.72 24.81
N LYS A 13 53.60 -16.52 25.02
CA LYS A 13 53.51 -15.95 26.35
C LYS A 13 52.40 -16.68 27.10
N THR A 14 52.77 -17.76 27.77
CA THR A 14 52.00 -18.30 28.89
C THR A 14 51.92 -17.19 29.93
N LEU A 15 50.75 -16.60 30.11
CA LEU A 15 50.48 -15.70 31.22
C LEU A 15 50.47 -16.56 32.49
N THR A 16 51.60 -16.57 33.18
CA THR A 16 51.72 -17.09 34.54
C THR A 16 50.77 -16.30 35.43
N VAL A 17 49.67 -16.93 35.84
CA VAL A 17 48.75 -16.39 36.83
C VAL A 17 49.49 -16.32 38.16
N CYS A 18 49.80 -15.10 38.61
CA CYS A 18 50.20 -14.86 40.00
C CYS A 18 49.05 -15.30 40.92
N PRO A 19 49.29 -16.06 42.00
CA PRO A 19 48.27 -16.38 42.99
C PRO A 19 48.03 -15.15 43.85
N GLY A 20 47.18 -14.24 43.35
CA GLY A 20 46.77 -13.02 44.04
C GLY A 20 45.25 -12.89 44.01
N ASN A 21 44.62 -13.09 45.18
CA ASN A 21 43.22 -12.83 45.53
C ASN A 21 42.15 -13.26 44.52
N GLN A 22 41.55 -14.44 44.75
CA GLN A 22 40.27 -14.87 44.16
C GLN A 22 39.06 -13.99 44.60
N SER A 23 39.27 -12.85 45.27
CA SER A 23 38.23 -12.03 45.88
C SER A 23 37.83 -10.76 45.11
N THR A 24 38.28 -10.56 43.86
CA THR A 24 38.06 -9.30 43.11
C THR A 24 37.43 -9.44 41.72
N LEU A 25 37.08 -10.65 41.26
CA LEU A 25 36.36 -10.84 39.98
C LEU A 25 34.85 -10.71 40.18
N PRO A 26 34.14 -9.92 39.35
CA PRO A 26 32.70 -9.72 39.51
C PRO A 26 31.92 -11.03 39.34
N LEU A 27 30.87 -11.21 40.14
CA LEU A 27 29.95 -12.35 39.98
C LEU A 27 29.10 -12.16 38.71
N VAL A 28 28.95 -13.23 37.92
CA VAL A 28 28.06 -13.28 36.76
C VAL A 28 26.87 -14.18 37.04
N SER A 29 25.65 -13.68 36.89
CA SER A 29 24.42 -14.47 36.99
C SER A 29 23.93 -14.91 35.61
N VAL A 30 23.85 -16.23 35.38
CA VAL A 30 23.24 -16.78 34.16
C VAL A 30 21.80 -17.20 34.48
N ILE A 31 20.84 -16.49 33.92
CA ILE A 31 19.41 -16.77 34.09
C ILE A 31 18.98 -17.77 33.02
N VAL A 32 18.46 -18.91 33.45
CA VAL A 32 17.92 -19.96 32.58
C VAL A 32 16.43 -20.10 32.82
N ARG A 33 15.61 -19.66 31.86
CA ARG A 33 14.15 -19.83 31.93
C ARG A 33 13.82 -21.21 31.41
N SER A 34 13.38 -22.12 32.28
CA SER A 34 13.23 -23.52 31.88
C SER A 34 11.79 -24.00 31.92
N MET A 35 11.45 -24.77 30.88
CA MET A 35 10.22 -25.54 30.76
C MET A 35 10.43 -27.02 31.11
N GLY A 36 11.57 -27.38 31.71
CA GLY A 36 11.89 -28.76 32.08
C GLY A 36 12.23 -29.67 30.89
N ARG A 37 12.77 -29.10 29.81
CA ARG A 37 13.08 -29.86 28.58
C ARG A 37 14.34 -30.74 28.72
N PRO A 38 14.46 -31.84 27.95
CA PRO A 38 15.68 -32.66 27.94
C PRO A 38 16.96 -31.87 27.62
N GLU A 39 16.86 -30.85 26.77
CA GLU A 39 17.95 -29.99 26.32
C GLU A 39 18.59 -29.19 27.45
N LEU A 40 17.86 -28.95 28.56
CA LEU A 40 18.34 -28.20 29.73
C LEU A 40 19.67 -28.75 30.24
N ARG A 41 19.88 -30.08 30.18
CA ARG A 41 21.15 -30.69 30.59
C ARG A 41 22.33 -30.15 29.78
N VAL A 42 22.16 -30.01 28.46
CA VAL A 42 23.22 -29.53 27.56
C VAL A 42 23.49 -28.05 27.79
N ALA A 43 22.43 -27.25 27.99
CA ALA A 43 22.55 -25.84 28.35
C ALA A 43 23.35 -25.67 29.67
N LEU A 44 22.99 -26.41 30.72
CA LEU A 44 23.68 -26.37 32.02
C LEU A 44 25.12 -26.90 31.93
N GLU A 45 25.38 -27.96 31.16
CA GLU A 45 26.74 -28.44 30.92
C GLU A 45 27.61 -27.39 30.20
N SER A 46 27.03 -26.56 29.31
CA SER A 46 27.75 -25.48 28.65
C SER A 46 28.11 -24.33 29.60
N ILE A 47 27.24 -24.03 30.57
CA ILE A 47 27.49 -23.03 31.61
C ILE A 47 28.51 -23.56 32.63
N ALA A 48 28.37 -24.81 33.08
CA ALA A 48 29.28 -25.43 34.04
C ALA A 48 30.72 -25.54 33.52
N ARG A 49 30.91 -25.52 32.20
CA ARG A 49 32.23 -25.56 31.55
C ARG A 49 32.86 -24.17 31.36
N GLN A 50 32.16 -23.07 31.63
CA GLN A 50 32.73 -21.73 31.44
C GLN A 50 34.05 -21.57 32.20
N ASP A 51 35.05 -20.97 31.56
CA ASP A 51 36.37 -20.71 32.14
C ASP A 51 36.37 -19.54 33.17
N TYR A 52 35.28 -18.79 33.21
CA TYR A 52 35.09 -17.70 34.16
C TYR A 52 34.80 -18.25 35.57
N PRO A 53 35.57 -17.88 36.61
CA PRO A 53 35.55 -18.60 37.88
C PRO A 53 34.39 -18.24 38.83
N ASN A 54 33.67 -17.14 38.59
CA ASN A 54 32.67 -16.61 39.53
C ASN A 54 31.28 -16.51 38.86
N VAL A 55 30.54 -17.63 38.85
CA VAL A 55 29.26 -17.77 38.14
C VAL A 55 28.18 -18.30 39.08
N GLU A 56 27.01 -17.67 39.09
CA GLU A 56 25.79 -18.27 39.62
C GLU A 56 24.81 -18.56 38.49
N VAL A 57 24.15 -19.71 38.56
CA VAL A 57 23.11 -20.12 37.61
C VAL A 57 21.77 -20.10 38.32
N ILE A 58 20.84 -19.34 37.76
CA ILE A 58 19.48 -19.16 38.28
C ILE A 58 18.54 -19.84 37.30
N VAL A 59 18.09 -21.05 37.62
CA VAL A 59 17.07 -21.73 36.83
C VAL A 59 15.70 -21.27 37.32
N VAL A 60 14.93 -20.61 36.46
CA VAL A 60 13.55 -20.21 36.77
C VAL A 60 12.61 -21.29 36.28
N ASP A 61 11.86 -21.90 37.19
CA ASP A 61 10.80 -22.85 36.84
C ASP A 61 9.61 -22.11 36.23
N ALA A 62 9.45 -22.22 34.90
CA ALA A 62 8.31 -21.66 34.19
C ALA A 62 7.12 -22.64 34.06
N THR A 63 7.27 -23.89 34.49
CA THR A 63 6.26 -24.96 34.39
C THR A 63 5.18 -24.88 35.48
N GLY A 64 5.43 -24.12 36.54
CA GLY A 64 4.50 -23.97 37.67
C GLY A 64 4.57 -25.11 38.67
N GLY A 65 5.77 -25.58 39.02
CA GLY A 65 6.00 -26.63 40.00
C GLY A 65 6.07 -28.05 39.41
N ASN A 66 6.00 -28.20 38.09
CA ASN A 66 6.13 -29.48 37.39
C ASN A 66 7.54 -29.69 36.81
N HIS A 67 8.50 -28.86 37.19
CA HIS A 67 9.85 -28.94 36.65
C HIS A 67 10.54 -30.21 37.17
N PRO A 68 11.19 -31.00 36.30
CA PRO A 68 11.97 -32.14 36.76
C PRO A 68 13.10 -31.68 37.68
N THR A 69 13.60 -32.57 38.53
CA THR A 69 14.81 -32.27 39.30
C THR A 69 15.94 -31.88 38.34
N LEU A 70 16.70 -30.85 38.69
CA LEU A 70 17.81 -30.37 37.87
C LEU A 70 18.77 -31.53 37.56
N PRO A 71 19.25 -31.65 36.32
CA PRO A 71 20.17 -32.73 35.94
C PRO A 71 21.47 -32.61 36.73
N ALA A 72 22.04 -33.76 37.11
CA ALA A 72 23.34 -33.80 37.77
C ALA A 72 24.43 -33.40 36.77
N VAL A 73 25.00 -32.20 36.96
CA VAL A 73 26.10 -31.63 36.17
C VAL A 73 27.31 -31.41 37.07
N ALA A 74 28.51 -31.66 36.56
CA ALA A 74 29.76 -31.40 37.27
C ALA A 74 30.13 -29.91 37.15
N TRP A 75 29.95 -29.16 38.24
CA TRP A 75 30.25 -27.73 38.31
C TRP A 75 31.73 -27.46 38.60
N GLN A 76 32.29 -26.42 37.97
CA GLN A 76 33.63 -25.94 38.33
C GLN A 76 33.62 -25.29 39.72
N THR A 77 34.78 -25.27 40.36
CA THR A 77 34.98 -24.57 41.64
C THR A 77 34.66 -23.08 41.49
N GLY A 78 33.74 -22.58 42.31
CA GLY A 78 33.27 -21.18 42.25
C GLY A 78 31.97 -20.99 41.45
N HIS A 79 31.49 -22.03 40.76
CA HIS A 79 30.15 -22.02 40.16
C HIS A 79 29.11 -22.51 41.15
N SER A 80 27.93 -21.90 41.12
CA SER A 80 26.78 -22.33 41.90
C SER A 80 25.52 -22.37 41.05
N ILE A 81 24.57 -23.22 41.43
CA ILE A 81 23.26 -23.30 40.77
C ILE A 81 22.16 -23.34 41.82
N ARG A 82 21.05 -22.68 41.51
CA ARG A 82 19.80 -22.80 42.27
C ARG A 82 18.60 -22.66 41.36
N ILE A 83 17.47 -23.19 41.83
CA ILE A 83 16.17 -23.06 41.19
C ILE A 83 15.35 -21.98 41.91
N VAL A 84 14.60 -21.20 41.15
CA VAL A 84 13.57 -20.27 41.64
C VAL A 84 12.23 -20.88 41.25
N ASP A 85 11.46 -21.28 42.26
CA ASP A 85 10.19 -21.97 42.07
C ASP A 85 9.12 -21.01 41.56
N GLY A 86 8.55 -21.32 40.40
CA GLY A 86 7.33 -20.69 39.93
C GLY A 86 6.14 -21.28 40.68
N HIS A 87 5.51 -20.54 41.58
CA HIS A 87 4.26 -20.97 42.24
C HIS A 87 3.08 -21.16 41.26
N ARG A 88 3.26 -20.77 39.99
CA ARG A 88 2.32 -20.90 38.87
C ARG A 88 3.11 -21.02 37.56
N GLN A 89 2.47 -21.49 36.50
CA GLN A 89 3.07 -21.46 35.16
C GLN A 89 3.37 -20.02 34.76
N LEU A 90 4.62 -19.75 34.33
CA LEU A 90 5.08 -18.39 34.05
C LEU A 90 5.23 -18.17 32.54
N PRO A 91 4.53 -17.17 31.96
CA PRO A 91 4.86 -16.68 30.62
C PRO A 91 6.30 -16.15 30.56
N ARG A 92 6.87 -16.11 29.35
CA ARG A 92 8.26 -15.69 29.08
C ARG A 92 8.72 -14.41 29.81
N PRO A 93 7.99 -13.27 29.75
CA PRO A 93 8.43 -12.05 30.46
C PRO A 93 8.35 -12.18 31.98
N HIS A 94 7.37 -12.93 32.51
CA HIS A 94 7.25 -13.16 33.95
C HIS A 94 8.41 -14.01 34.44
N ALA A 95 8.75 -15.10 33.75
CA ALA A 95 9.91 -15.92 34.08
C ALA A 95 11.22 -15.11 33.99
N ALA A 96 11.31 -14.18 33.03
CA ALA A 96 12.46 -13.29 32.94
C ALA A 96 12.54 -12.31 34.12
N ASN A 97 11.41 -11.73 34.56
CA ASN A 97 11.33 -10.86 35.73
C ASN A 97 11.66 -11.59 37.05
N GLU A 98 11.16 -12.81 37.25
CA GLU A 98 11.53 -13.65 38.41
C GLU A 98 13.05 -13.91 38.44
N GLY A 99 13.63 -14.20 37.27
CA GLY A 99 15.07 -14.33 37.09
C GLY A 99 15.82 -13.04 37.44
N LEU A 100 15.36 -11.89 36.94
CA LEU A 100 15.95 -10.58 37.23
C LEU A 100 15.94 -10.25 38.73
N GLN A 101 14.83 -10.54 39.42
CA GLN A 101 14.72 -10.30 40.87
C GLN A 101 15.70 -11.16 41.67
N ALA A 102 16.03 -12.34 41.15
CA ALA A 102 16.95 -13.27 41.77
C ALA A 102 18.43 -12.94 41.49
N VAL A 103 18.79 -12.06 40.56
CA VAL A 103 20.21 -11.78 40.23
C VAL A 103 20.99 -11.24 41.43
N HIS A 104 22.14 -11.85 41.74
CA HIS A 104 23.12 -11.33 42.69
C HIS A 104 24.38 -10.76 42.02
N GLY A 105 24.71 -11.21 40.81
CA GLY A 105 25.88 -10.81 40.05
C GLY A 105 25.94 -9.32 39.74
N GLU A 106 27.16 -8.78 39.61
CA GLU A 106 27.35 -7.44 39.06
C GLU A 106 26.94 -7.41 37.58
N TRP A 107 27.12 -8.54 36.91
CA TRP A 107 26.72 -8.77 35.53
C TRP A 107 25.75 -9.95 35.48
N PHE A 108 24.85 -9.95 34.50
CA PHE A 108 23.97 -11.06 34.22
C PHE A 108 23.75 -11.27 32.72
N CYS A 109 23.39 -12.49 32.34
CA CYS A 109 22.96 -12.82 30.98
C CYS A 109 21.82 -13.85 31.02
N PHE A 110 21.19 -14.06 29.87
CA PHE A 110 20.13 -15.05 29.70
C PHE A 110 20.62 -16.18 28.80
N LEU A 111 20.24 -17.42 29.13
CA LEU A 111 20.37 -18.57 28.25
C LEU A 111 19.04 -19.34 28.26
N ASP A 112 18.39 -19.48 27.11
CA ASP A 112 17.20 -20.34 27.01
C ASP A 112 17.64 -21.83 27.13
N ASP A 113 16.76 -22.70 27.64
CA ASP A 113 17.11 -24.07 28.03
C ASP A 113 17.41 -25.03 26.86
N ASP A 114 17.31 -24.53 25.62
CA ASP A 114 17.63 -25.19 24.36
C ASP A 114 18.90 -24.64 23.64
N ASP A 115 19.57 -23.65 24.22
CA ASP A 115 20.77 -23.01 23.67
C ASP A 115 22.04 -23.28 24.48
N THR A 116 23.22 -22.91 23.93
CA THR A 116 24.52 -23.15 24.61
C THR A 116 25.53 -22.02 24.45
N TYR A 117 26.50 -21.95 25.37
CA TYR A 117 27.69 -21.10 25.25
C TYR A 117 28.96 -21.90 24.92
N ASP A 118 29.91 -21.25 24.27
CA ASP A 118 31.28 -21.72 24.12
C ASP A 118 32.08 -21.55 25.42
N PHE A 119 33.12 -22.36 25.60
CA PHE A 119 33.91 -22.46 26.84
C PHE A 119 34.42 -21.12 27.40
N ASP A 120 34.79 -20.19 26.54
CA ASP A 120 35.43 -18.91 26.87
C ASP A 120 34.51 -17.68 26.71
N PHE A 121 33.20 -17.88 26.53
CA PHE A 121 32.27 -16.79 26.25
C PHE A 121 32.24 -15.73 27.36
N LEU A 122 32.06 -16.14 28.62
CA LEU A 122 31.95 -15.20 29.74
C LEU A 122 33.26 -14.45 30.01
N SER A 123 34.41 -15.12 29.94
CA SER A 123 35.71 -14.48 30.14
C SER A 123 36.03 -13.47 29.02
N ALA A 124 35.71 -13.80 27.77
CA ALA A 124 35.90 -12.92 26.63
C ALA A 124 35.03 -11.65 26.73
N MET A 125 33.75 -11.79 27.09
CA MET A 125 32.83 -10.66 27.26
C MET A 125 33.24 -9.74 28.42
N LEU A 126 33.62 -10.30 29.58
CA LEU A 126 34.07 -9.50 30.72
C LEU A 126 35.49 -8.94 30.60
N SER A 127 36.34 -9.53 29.75
CA SER A 127 37.60 -8.88 29.39
C SER A 127 37.33 -7.60 28.60
N ALA A 128 36.40 -7.65 27.64
CA ALA A 128 36.02 -6.47 26.84
C ALA A 128 35.33 -5.38 27.68
N SER A 129 34.57 -5.75 28.72
CA SER A 129 33.90 -4.76 29.58
C SER A 129 34.87 -3.83 30.33
N ARG A 130 36.14 -4.23 30.50
CA ARG A 130 37.17 -3.40 31.16
C ARG A 130 37.54 -2.16 30.36
N GLU A 131 37.42 -2.22 29.03
CA GLU A 131 37.68 -1.10 28.12
C GLU A 131 36.47 -0.15 28.04
N HIS A 132 35.32 -0.57 28.54
CA HIS A 132 34.05 0.16 28.49
C HIS A 132 33.37 0.23 29.87
N PRO A 133 33.99 0.84 30.90
CA PRO A 133 33.50 0.77 32.28
C PRO A 133 32.10 1.37 32.48
N GLU A 134 31.70 2.32 31.63
CA GLU A 134 30.41 3.02 31.67
C GLU A 134 29.28 2.27 30.95
N THR A 135 29.59 1.20 30.21
CA THR A 135 28.54 0.48 29.46
C THR A 135 27.64 -0.32 30.39
N LEU A 136 26.34 -0.33 30.08
CA LEU A 136 25.37 -1.18 30.76
C LEU A 136 25.14 -2.50 30.02
N LEU A 137 25.54 -2.60 28.75
CA LEU A 137 25.33 -3.78 27.93
C LEU A 137 26.46 -3.96 26.92
N LEU A 138 27.05 -5.15 26.92
CA LEU A 138 27.92 -5.63 25.85
C LEU A 138 27.26 -6.82 25.17
N TYR A 139 27.44 -6.97 23.86
CA TYR A 139 26.93 -8.12 23.13
C TYR A 139 27.88 -8.61 22.04
N GLY A 140 27.85 -9.92 21.84
CA GLY A 140 28.63 -10.62 20.83
C GLY A 140 27.83 -11.00 19.59
N ARG A 141 28.46 -11.82 18.73
CA ARG A 141 27.81 -12.50 17.62
C ARG A 141 27.28 -13.86 18.06
N THR A 142 26.22 -14.27 17.36
CA THR A 142 25.56 -15.55 17.52
C THR A 142 25.90 -16.48 16.36
N ARG A 143 26.20 -17.74 16.65
CA ARG A 143 26.21 -18.84 15.69
C ARG A 143 24.81 -19.46 15.65
N MET A 144 24.17 -19.37 14.50
CA MET A 144 22.94 -20.11 14.24
C MET A 144 23.31 -21.50 13.75
N LEU A 145 22.86 -22.53 14.47
CA LEU A 145 23.17 -23.92 14.14
C LEU A 145 22.01 -24.56 13.38
N ASP A 146 22.31 -25.54 12.51
CA ASP A 146 21.31 -26.48 11.99
C ASP A 146 21.12 -27.68 12.93
N GLU A 147 20.21 -28.58 12.56
CA GLU A 147 19.92 -29.84 13.26
C GLU A 147 21.15 -30.77 13.39
N HIS A 148 22.19 -30.55 12.58
CA HIS A 148 23.45 -31.30 12.60
C HIS A 148 24.56 -30.58 13.39
N GLY A 149 24.30 -29.38 13.92
CA GLY A 149 25.27 -28.57 14.66
C GLY A 149 26.22 -27.74 13.78
N ASN A 150 25.99 -27.65 12.47
CA ASN A 150 26.80 -26.81 11.59
C ASN A 150 26.36 -25.35 11.69
N VAL A 151 27.33 -24.43 11.56
CA VAL A 151 27.04 -22.99 11.53
C VAL A 151 26.43 -22.62 10.18
N THR A 152 25.16 -22.24 10.20
CA THR A 152 24.44 -21.79 9.00
C THR A 152 24.50 -20.27 8.82
N LYS A 153 24.63 -19.52 9.93
CA LYS A 153 24.66 -18.06 9.90
C LYS A 153 25.42 -17.50 11.11
N LEU A 154 26.18 -16.43 10.89
CA LEU A 154 26.63 -15.53 11.95
C LEU A 154 25.70 -14.31 11.99
N PHE A 155 25.18 -14.01 13.17
CA PHE A 155 24.25 -12.90 13.39
C PHE A 155 24.76 -11.97 14.49
N GLY A 156 24.45 -10.67 14.39
CA GLY A 156 24.98 -9.63 15.28
C GLY A 156 26.02 -8.74 14.58
N GLY A 157 25.87 -7.43 14.78
CA GLY A 157 26.76 -6.41 14.23
C GLY A 157 26.83 -5.19 15.15
N PRO A 158 27.57 -4.13 14.77
CA PRO A 158 27.73 -2.90 15.52
C PRO A 158 26.41 -2.22 15.88
N PHE A 159 26.43 -1.47 16.98
CA PHE A 159 25.22 -0.84 17.50
C PHE A 159 24.74 0.30 16.60
N ASN A 160 23.51 0.17 16.11
CA ASN A 160 22.79 1.24 15.45
C ASN A 160 21.40 1.34 16.10
N ARG A 161 21.18 2.44 16.82
CA ARG A 161 19.95 2.67 17.59
C ARG A 161 18.71 2.73 16.70
N ALA A 162 18.82 3.26 15.47
CA ALA A 162 17.70 3.27 14.54
C ALA A 162 17.32 1.86 14.07
N MET A 163 18.31 0.98 13.88
CA MET A 163 18.07 -0.40 13.43
C MET A 163 17.36 -1.27 14.47
N MET A 164 17.54 -0.99 15.77
CA MET A 164 16.88 -1.74 16.86
C MET A 164 15.34 -1.77 16.73
N TYR A 165 14.76 -0.75 16.11
CA TYR A 165 13.31 -0.65 15.93
C TYR A 165 12.78 -1.50 14.77
N TYR A 166 13.61 -1.88 13.80
CA TYR A 166 13.20 -2.62 12.60
C TYR A 166 13.41 -4.14 12.69
N GLY A 167 14.11 -4.61 13.72
CA GLY A 167 14.33 -6.03 13.96
C GLY A 167 15.29 -6.27 15.13
N PRO A 168 15.61 -7.53 15.45
CA PRO A 168 16.66 -7.83 16.42
C PRO A 168 18.02 -7.36 15.87
N LEU A 169 18.77 -6.61 16.66
CA LEU A 169 20.15 -6.22 16.34
C LEU A 169 21.13 -7.38 16.56
N PHE A 170 20.84 -8.19 17.57
CA PHE A 170 21.54 -9.40 17.99
C PHE A 170 20.53 -10.28 18.74
N TYR A 171 20.88 -11.54 19.00
CA TYR A 171 20.10 -12.36 19.94
C TYR A 171 20.55 -12.03 21.36
N TRP A 172 19.64 -11.58 22.20
CA TRP A 172 19.91 -11.06 23.53
C TRP A 172 20.66 -12.01 24.48
N GLN A 173 20.61 -13.33 24.25
CA GLN A 173 21.44 -14.31 24.97
C GLN A 173 22.94 -14.15 24.70
N ALA A 174 23.31 -13.49 23.60
CA ALA A 174 24.69 -13.09 23.30
C ALA A 174 25.14 -11.82 24.05
N ALA A 175 24.29 -11.22 24.90
CA ALA A 175 24.65 -10.08 25.74
C ALA A 175 25.03 -10.46 27.17
N ILE A 176 25.88 -9.62 27.75
CA ILE A 176 26.10 -9.50 29.19
C ILE A 176 25.68 -8.09 29.63
N ILE A 177 24.86 -8.03 30.67
CA ILE A 177 24.13 -6.84 31.09
C ILE A 177 24.53 -6.50 32.51
N ARG A 178 24.81 -5.23 32.77
CA ARG A 178 25.18 -4.74 34.10
C ARG A 178 23.94 -4.70 34.98
N ARG A 179 24.02 -5.26 36.19
CA ARG A 179 22.90 -5.27 37.16
C ARG A 179 22.28 -3.90 37.37
N LYS A 180 23.06 -2.82 37.25
CA LYS A 180 22.61 -1.42 37.37
C LYS A 180 21.37 -1.08 36.52
N VAL A 181 21.11 -1.78 35.40
CA VAL A 181 19.86 -1.58 34.64
C VAL A 181 18.61 -1.87 35.47
N ILE A 182 18.72 -2.79 36.43
CA ILE A 182 17.65 -3.16 37.36
C ILE A 182 17.31 -1.97 38.27
N ASP A 183 18.33 -1.25 38.75
CA ASP A 183 18.18 -0.07 39.61
C ASP A 183 17.67 1.16 38.82
N LEU A 184 17.93 1.20 37.51
CA LEU A 184 17.36 2.19 36.59
C LEU A 184 15.89 1.93 36.25
N GLY A 185 15.30 0.85 36.78
CA GLY A 185 13.89 0.50 36.59
C GLY A 185 13.62 -0.34 35.34
N CYS A 186 14.63 -0.77 34.59
CA CYS A 186 14.43 -1.61 33.43
C CYS A 186 13.85 -2.98 33.83
N ARG A 187 12.73 -3.39 33.24
CA ARG A 187 12.05 -4.68 33.51
C ARG A 187 11.39 -5.22 32.25
N PHE A 188 11.10 -6.52 32.21
CA PHE A 188 10.31 -7.09 31.12
C PHE A 188 8.86 -6.66 31.29
N ASP A 189 8.31 -6.07 30.23
CA ASP A 189 6.89 -5.73 30.18
C ASP A 189 6.07 -7.01 29.98
N GLU A 190 5.27 -7.34 31.00
CA GLU A 190 4.50 -8.59 31.07
C GLU A 190 3.30 -8.62 30.11
N THR A 191 3.01 -7.51 29.42
CA THR A 191 2.01 -7.47 28.35
C THR A 191 2.48 -8.15 27.07
N PHE A 192 3.80 -8.37 26.90
CA PHE A 192 4.36 -9.04 25.73
C PHE A 192 4.24 -10.57 25.84
N GLU A 193 3.72 -11.22 24.79
CA GLU A 193 3.73 -12.69 24.73
C GLU A 193 5.08 -13.26 24.26
N ILE A 194 5.76 -12.51 23.37
CA ILE A 194 7.09 -12.76 22.79
C ILE A 194 7.74 -11.41 22.41
N CYS A 195 9.02 -11.42 22.06
CA CYS A 195 9.82 -10.22 21.75
C CYS A 195 9.93 -9.24 22.94
N GLU A 196 9.69 -9.75 24.15
CA GLU A 196 9.83 -9.05 25.41
C GLU A 196 11.26 -8.55 25.65
N ASP A 197 12.23 -9.29 25.11
CA ASP A 197 13.64 -8.96 25.09
C ASP A 197 13.90 -7.64 24.36
N ARG A 198 13.22 -7.43 23.22
CA ARG A 198 13.39 -6.19 22.46
C ARG A 198 12.93 -5.00 23.29
N ASP A 199 11.80 -5.07 23.98
CA ASP A 199 11.31 -3.96 24.79
C ASP A 199 12.29 -3.63 25.92
N PHE A 200 12.76 -4.67 26.63
CA PHE A 200 13.75 -4.53 27.68
C PHE A 200 15.05 -3.89 27.17
N LEU A 201 15.52 -4.29 25.98
CA LEU A 201 16.69 -3.67 25.35
C LEU A 201 16.43 -2.19 25.01
N HIS A 202 15.25 -1.81 24.52
CA HIS A 202 14.95 -0.39 24.28
C HIS A 202 14.99 0.43 25.58
N GLN A 203 14.50 -0.11 26.69
CA GLN A 203 14.63 0.55 28.00
C GLN A 203 16.09 0.80 28.39
N ILE A 204 16.98 -0.18 28.19
CA ILE A 204 18.42 0.00 28.47
C ILE A 204 19.03 1.03 27.52
N ALA A 205 18.61 1.03 26.25
CA ALA A 205 19.11 1.99 25.25
C ALA A 205 18.79 3.44 25.63
N GLU A 206 17.71 3.72 26.36
CA GLU A 206 17.43 5.07 26.87
C GLU A 206 18.47 5.58 27.86
N HIS A 207 19.25 4.68 28.47
CA HIS A 207 20.28 5.02 29.45
C HIS A 207 21.71 4.95 28.89
N CYS A 208 22.00 4.08 27.93
CA CYS A 208 23.30 4.03 27.26
C CYS A 208 23.23 3.39 25.87
N ASP A 209 24.19 3.71 25.00
CA ASP A 209 24.41 2.93 23.78
C ASP A 209 25.09 1.59 24.11
N PHE A 210 24.87 0.57 23.27
CA PHE A 210 25.43 -0.75 23.51
C PHE A 210 26.79 -0.91 22.87
N VAL A 211 27.64 -1.72 23.50
CA VAL A 211 28.96 -2.04 22.97
C VAL A 211 28.91 -3.38 22.25
N PHE A 212 29.17 -3.36 20.95
CA PHE A 212 29.38 -4.57 20.17
C PHE A 212 30.82 -5.07 20.39
N VAL A 213 30.95 -6.33 20.80
CA VAL A 213 32.23 -7.01 20.95
C VAL A 213 32.29 -8.11 19.88
N PRO A 214 33.34 -8.21 19.05
CA PRO A 214 33.42 -9.21 17.98
C PRO A 214 33.70 -10.64 18.50
N VAL A 215 33.24 -10.97 19.70
CA VAL A 215 33.27 -12.30 20.31
C VAL A 215 32.15 -13.13 19.70
N VAL A 216 32.47 -14.38 19.36
CA VAL A 216 31.51 -15.36 18.84
C VAL A 216 31.46 -16.52 19.83
N GLY A 217 30.46 -16.55 20.72
CA GLY A 217 30.40 -17.56 21.77
C GLY A 217 29.00 -18.03 22.17
N PHE A 218 27.95 -17.48 21.56
CA PHE A 218 26.57 -17.94 21.76
C PHE A 218 26.10 -18.80 20.57
N ASN A 219 25.55 -19.97 20.87
CA ASN A 219 25.09 -20.96 19.91
C ASN A 219 23.57 -21.10 19.99
N TYR A 220 22.87 -20.57 18.98
CA TYR A 220 21.42 -20.56 18.88
C TYR A 220 20.91 -21.75 18.06
N ARG A 221 19.94 -22.50 18.61
CA ARG A 221 19.29 -23.65 17.96
C ARG A 221 17.83 -23.34 17.59
N PRO A 222 17.59 -22.76 16.40
CA PRO A 222 16.26 -22.31 15.99
C PRO A 222 15.19 -23.41 15.84
N ASP A 223 15.64 -24.65 15.62
CA ASP A 223 14.84 -25.84 15.35
C ASP A 223 14.25 -26.48 16.61
N LEU A 224 14.88 -26.27 17.77
CA LEU A 224 14.45 -26.83 19.06
C LEU A 224 13.46 -25.91 19.80
N GLY A 225 13.49 -24.62 19.50
CA GLY A 225 12.63 -23.63 20.13
C GLY A 225 11.14 -23.84 19.84
N THR A 226 10.29 -23.41 20.77
CA THR A 226 8.82 -23.40 20.62
C THR A 226 8.22 -22.02 20.92
N SER A 227 9.04 -20.98 20.86
CA SER A 227 8.63 -19.61 21.20
C SER A 227 7.61 -19.03 20.23
N GLY A 228 7.54 -19.50 18.98
CA GLY A 228 6.80 -18.84 17.92
C GLY A 228 7.64 -17.83 17.12
N THR A 229 8.92 -17.60 17.49
CA THR A 229 9.79 -16.60 16.85
C THR A 229 10.85 -17.19 15.91
N GLY A 230 11.05 -18.50 15.93
CA GLY A 230 12.03 -19.18 15.08
C GLY A 230 11.57 -19.28 13.61
N PRO A 231 12.48 -19.65 12.67
CA PRO A 231 12.11 -19.96 11.29
C PRO A 231 11.30 -21.28 11.19
N GLY A 232 10.69 -21.51 10.02
CA GLY A 232 10.02 -22.78 9.71
C GLY A 232 8.76 -23.02 10.55
N ALA A 233 8.62 -24.24 11.09
CA ALA A 233 7.44 -24.67 11.83
C ALA A 233 7.26 -23.97 13.20
N ASN A 234 8.34 -23.41 13.76
CA ASN A 234 8.32 -22.60 14.98
C ASN A 234 7.89 -21.14 14.71
N ARG A 235 7.52 -20.77 13.48
CA ARG A 235 7.12 -19.38 13.17
C ARG A 235 5.63 -19.16 13.37
N ASP A 236 5.26 -18.40 14.40
CA ASP A 236 3.92 -17.87 14.62
C ASP A 236 3.88 -16.40 14.18
N ILE A 237 3.41 -16.18 12.94
CA ILE A 237 3.35 -14.85 12.32
C ILE A 237 2.39 -13.94 13.08
N SER A 238 1.22 -14.45 13.48
CA SER A 238 0.20 -13.65 14.17
C SER A 238 0.70 -13.17 15.52
N ARG A 239 1.35 -14.05 16.29
CA ARG A 239 1.93 -13.70 17.58
C ARG A 239 3.09 -12.72 17.42
N THR A 240 3.96 -12.93 16.43
CA THR A 240 5.12 -12.05 16.16
C THR A 240 4.65 -10.65 15.79
N LEU A 241 3.64 -10.54 14.92
CA LEU A 241 3.06 -9.27 14.52
C LEU A 241 2.41 -8.54 15.70
N ARG A 242 1.68 -9.21 16.60
CA ARG A 242 1.11 -8.58 17.80
C ARG A 242 2.21 -7.92 18.64
N SER A 243 3.26 -8.66 18.96
CA SER A 243 4.39 -8.15 19.74
C SER A 243 5.17 -7.04 19.04
N GLU A 244 5.43 -7.16 17.73
CA GLU A 244 6.09 -6.10 16.96
C GLU A 244 5.28 -4.80 16.96
N ASN A 245 3.96 -4.89 16.95
CA ASN A 245 3.12 -3.71 16.99
C ASN A 245 3.06 -3.07 18.37
N LEU A 246 3.02 -3.85 19.45
CA LEU A 246 3.16 -3.33 20.82
C LEU A 246 4.51 -2.59 20.98
N LEU A 247 5.60 -3.16 20.47
CA LEU A 247 6.91 -2.51 20.45
C LEU A 247 6.87 -1.18 19.68
N ARG A 248 6.31 -1.18 18.47
CA ARG A 248 6.22 0.04 17.64
C ARG A 248 5.38 1.11 18.30
N ALA A 249 4.24 0.76 18.90
CA ALA A 249 3.36 1.69 19.58
C ALA A 249 4.05 2.28 20.82
N LYS A 250 4.66 1.43 21.65
CA LYS A 250 5.34 1.85 22.88
C LYS A 250 6.53 2.77 22.62
N TRP A 251 7.25 2.56 21.52
CA TRP A 251 8.48 3.30 21.21
C TRP A 251 8.39 4.21 19.98
N VAL A 252 7.18 4.59 19.55
CA VAL A 252 6.95 5.32 18.28
C VAL A 252 7.74 6.63 18.20
N ASP A 253 7.82 7.39 19.29
CA ASP A 253 8.48 8.69 19.30
C ASP A 253 10.00 8.56 19.21
N ALA A 254 10.57 7.65 19.99
CA ALA A 254 12.00 7.35 19.98
C ALA A 254 12.43 6.76 18.62
N LEU A 255 11.64 5.82 18.07
CA LEU A 255 11.80 5.30 16.71
C LEU A 255 11.81 6.43 15.68
N SER A 256 10.82 7.32 15.75
CA SER A 256 10.66 8.42 14.81
C SER A 256 11.81 9.42 14.89
N TYR A 257 12.33 9.68 16.09
CA TYR A 257 13.50 10.53 16.29
C TYR A 257 14.75 9.92 15.65
N HIS A 258 15.08 8.66 15.98
CA HIS A 258 16.28 8.01 15.47
C HIS A 258 16.21 7.71 13.96
N THR A 259 15.03 7.36 13.44
CA THR A 259 14.83 7.13 12.00
C THR A 259 14.91 8.43 11.21
N ARG A 260 14.35 9.55 11.70
CA ARG A 260 14.48 10.85 11.03
C ARG A 260 15.94 11.27 10.93
N ARG A 261 16.68 11.17 12.03
CA ARG A 261 18.13 11.46 12.06
C ARG A 261 18.91 10.59 11.07
N LEU A 262 18.59 9.29 10.98
CA LEU A 262 19.20 8.40 9.97
C LEU A 262 18.78 8.77 8.53
N THR A 263 17.52 9.16 8.32
CA THR A 263 16.98 9.56 7.00
C THR A 263 17.64 10.83 6.48
N GLU A 264 17.75 11.86 7.33
CA GLU A 264 18.46 13.12 7.05
C GLU A 264 19.92 12.90 6.67
N MET A 265 20.54 11.82 7.15
CA MET A 265 21.97 11.58 6.93
C MET A 265 22.19 10.56 5.82
N CYS A 266 21.78 9.30 5.98
CA CYS A 266 22.05 8.25 5.00
C CYS A 266 21.17 8.31 3.74
N MET A 267 19.86 8.52 3.88
CA MET A 267 18.98 8.50 2.68
C MET A 267 19.21 9.75 1.83
N GLU A 268 19.45 10.90 2.47
CA GLU A 268 19.86 12.12 1.79
C GLU A 268 21.25 11.96 1.15
N ALA A 269 22.20 11.28 1.80
CA ALA A 269 23.50 10.96 1.19
C ALA A 269 23.35 10.12 -0.09
N VAL A 270 22.47 9.11 -0.08
CA VAL A 270 22.19 8.28 -1.27
C VAL A 270 21.50 9.09 -2.37
N ARG A 271 20.56 9.98 -2.04
CA ARG A 271 19.95 10.89 -3.03
C ARG A 271 20.98 11.82 -3.64
N ALA A 272 21.80 12.47 -2.82
CA ALA A 272 22.90 13.31 -3.26
C ALA A 272 23.88 12.55 -4.16
N PHE A 273 24.15 11.27 -3.86
CA PHE A 273 24.95 10.40 -4.73
C PHE A 273 24.31 10.23 -6.12
N HIS A 274 23.02 9.93 -6.17
CA HIS A 274 22.28 9.73 -7.43
C HIS A 274 22.08 11.02 -8.24
N ASP A 275 21.97 12.16 -7.56
CA ASP A 275 21.86 13.48 -8.18
C ASP A 275 23.22 14.03 -8.65
N GLY A 276 24.31 13.28 -8.45
CA GLY A 276 25.68 13.67 -8.82
C GLY A 276 26.33 14.69 -7.86
N ASN A 277 25.70 14.98 -6.72
CA ASN A 277 26.25 15.84 -5.67
C ASN A 277 27.12 15.02 -4.69
N PHE A 278 28.27 14.59 -5.17
CA PHE A 278 29.19 13.72 -4.41
C PHE A 278 29.80 14.39 -3.17
N VAL A 279 29.95 15.73 -3.18
CA VAL A 279 30.45 16.49 -2.02
C VAL A 279 29.46 16.42 -0.86
N LEU A 280 28.18 16.66 -1.12
CA LEU A 280 27.14 16.55 -0.10
C LEU A 280 26.96 15.10 0.36
N SER A 281 26.98 14.16 -0.59
CA SER A 281 26.88 12.73 -0.30
C SER A 281 27.98 12.26 0.67
N ARG A 282 29.24 12.64 0.40
CA ARG A 282 30.38 12.33 1.27
C ARG A 282 30.21 12.94 2.66
N ALA A 283 29.91 14.25 2.73
CA ALA A 283 29.74 14.95 4.01
C ALA A 283 28.66 14.31 4.89
N LEU A 284 27.56 13.85 4.29
CA LEU A 284 26.47 13.20 5.02
C LEU A 284 26.82 11.77 5.47
N PHE A 285 27.56 11.01 4.66
CA PHE A 285 28.08 9.70 5.10
C PHE A 285 29.15 9.83 6.18
N ASP A 286 30.06 10.80 6.08
CA ASP A 286 31.06 11.09 7.12
C ASP A 286 30.37 11.46 8.44
N LYS A 287 29.36 12.35 8.39
CA LYS A 287 28.53 12.68 9.55
C LYS A 287 27.81 11.45 10.13
N THR A 288 27.43 10.50 9.27
CA THR A 288 26.86 9.22 9.74
C THR A 288 27.88 8.42 10.51
N LEU A 289 29.11 8.31 10.01
CA LEU A 289 30.18 7.62 10.72
C LEU A 289 30.64 8.36 11.99
N GLU A 290 30.48 9.67 12.08
CA GLU A 290 30.68 10.39 13.35
C GLU A 290 29.68 9.94 14.42
N ALA A 291 28.42 9.72 14.03
CA ALA A 291 27.37 9.26 14.94
C ALA A 291 27.39 7.74 15.17
N TYR A 292 27.75 6.98 14.13
CA TYR A 292 27.72 5.51 14.06
C TYR A 292 28.99 5.02 13.33
N PRO A 293 30.15 4.94 14.01
CA PRO A 293 31.48 4.70 13.39
C PRO A 293 31.63 3.46 12.53
N ASP A 294 30.77 2.47 12.71
CA ASP A 294 30.75 1.22 11.97
C ASP A 294 29.39 1.00 11.28
N ASP A 295 28.70 2.06 10.85
CA ASP A 295 27.50 1.90 10.02
C ASP A 295 27.89 1.31 8.65
N PRO A 296 27.44 0.09 8.32
CA PRO A 296 27.88 -0.58 7.11
C PRO A 296 27.38 0.09 5.83
N SER A 297 26.25 0.80 5.89
CA SER A 297 25.69 1.50 4.73
C SER A 297 26.46 2.78 4.42
N ALA A 298 26.85 3.53 5.45
CA ALA A 298 27.71 4.70 5.28
C ALA A 298 29.13 4.33 4.83
N LEU A 299 29.72 3.27 5.41
CA LEU A 299 31.00 2.72 4.95
C LEU A 299 30.94 2.30 3.47
N HIS A 300 29.87 1.61 3.07
CA HIS A 300 29.66 1.22 1.67
C HIS A 300 29.44 2.43 0.75
N GLY A 301 28.66 3.43 1.20
CA GLY A 301 28.45 4.68 0.49
C GLY A 301 29.75 5.43 0.22
N LEU A 302 30.60 5.58 1.24
CA LEU A 302 31.94 6.16 1.09
C LEU A 302 32.84 5.30 0.20
N ALA A 303 32.75 3.96 0.29
CA ALA A 303 33.51 3.09 -0.61
C ALA A 303 33.13 3.29 -2.08
N ARG A 304 31.85 3.53 -2.37
CA ARG A 304 31.36 3.84 -3.73
C ARG A 304 31.83 5.22 -4.21
N LEU A 305 31.90 6.21 -3.32
CA LEU A 305 32.45 7.53 -3.61
C LEU A 305 33.96 7.46 -3.88
N ASP A 306 34.72 6.73 -3.04
CA ASP A 306 36.15 6.53 -3.24
C ASP A 306 36.45 5.74 -4.52
N LEU A 307 35.60 4.76 -4.88
CA LEU A 307 35.69 4.08 -6.18
C LEU A 307 35.45 5.05 -7.34
N HIS A 308 34.47 5.94 -7.23
CA HIS A 308 34.19 6.98 -8.23
C HIS A 308 35.39 7.94 -8.38
N ASP A 309 35.99 8.36 -7.28
CA ASP A 309 37.14 9.27 -7.22
C ASP A 309 38.47 8.59 -7.62
N GLY A 310 38.47 7.29 -7.90
CA GLY A 310 39.67 6.50 -8.23
C GLY A 310 40.57 6.20 -7.02
N GLN A 311 40.11 6.44 -5.80
CA GLN A 311 40.82 6.15 -4.56
C GLN A 311 40.64 4.67 -4.16
N LEU A 312 41.19 3.77 -4.98
CA LEU A 312 40.91 2.33 -4.89
C LEU A 312 41.34 1.71 -3.54
N ALA A 313 42.44 2.18 -2.94
CA ALA A 313 42.94 1.65 -1.68
C ALA A 313 42.01 1.97 -0.49
N THR A 314 41.45 3.18 -0.44
CA THR A 314 40.51 3.58 0.61
C THR A 314 39.14 2.97 0.37
N ALA A 315 38.69 2.92 -0.89
CA ALA A 315 37.48 2.20 -1.30
C ALA A 315 37.50 0.73 -0.85
N GLU A 316 38.61 0.03 -1.10
CA GLU A 316 38.76 -1.38 -0.69
C GLU A 316 38.68 -1.52 0.83
N LYS A 317 39.36 -0.65 1.58
CA LYS A 317 39.32 -0.69 3.06
C LYS A 317 37.91 -0.50 3.61
N LEU A 318 37.18 0.49 3.08
CA LEU A 318 35.81 0.82 3.51
C LEU A 318 34.82 -0.29 3.15
N ALA A 319 34.85 -0.79 1.90
CA ALA A 319 34.00 -1.89 1.47
C ALA A 319 34.29 -3.18 2.24
N ARG A 320 35.57 -3.45 2.56
CA ARG A 320 35.96 -4.63 3.33
C ARG A 320 35.39 -4.54 4.75
N ARG A 321 35.49 -3.38 5.39
CA ARG A 321 34.89 -3.14 6.70
C ARG A 321 33.37 -3.31 6.68
N ALA A 322 32.68 -2.78 5.67
CA ALA A 322 31.23 -2.96 5.51
C ALA A 322 30.83 -4.45 5.37
N ILE A 323 31.59 -5.23 4.61
CA ILE A 323 31.38 -6.69 4.45
C ILE A 323 31.69 -7.45 5.74
N GLU A 324 32.77 -7.09 6.46
CA GLU A 324 33.10 -7.69 7.75
C GLU A 324 31.99 -7.50 8.77
N ILE A 325 31.35 -6.33 8.75
CA ILE A 325 30.23 -5.98 9.62
C ILE A 325 28.97 -6.73 9.20
N ASN A 326 28.62 -6.70 7.92
CA ASN A 326 27.42 -7.33 7.38
C ASN A 326 27.70 -8.11 6.07
N PRO A 327 28.17 -9.36 6.18
CA PRO A 327 28.59 -10.16 5.01
C PRO A 327 27.42 -10.67 4.17
N SER A 328 26.18 -10.49 4.63
CA SER A 328 24.97 -11.00 3.97
C SER A 328 24.42 -10.07 2.88
N VAL A 329 24.92 -8.83 2.80
CA VAL A 329 24.45 -7.83 1.83
C VAL A 329 25.20 -8.00 0.50
N GLY A 330 24.53 -8.60 -0.48
CA GLY A 330 25.11 -8.87 -1.80
C GLY A 330 25.58 -7.61 -2.54
N GLU A 331 25.01 -6.43 -2.26
CA GLU A 331 25.46 -5.17 -2.85
C GLU A 331 26.89 -4.80 -2.42
N PHE A 332 27.27 -5.05 -1.15
CA PHE A 332 28.60 -4.75 -0.66
C PHE A 332 29.65 -5.63 -1.34
N SER A 333 29.37 -6.92 -1.46
CA SER A 333 30.19 -7.86 -2.23
C SER A 333 30.30 -7.46 -3.70
N MET A 334 29.21 -6.97 -4.31
CA MET A 334 29.24 -6.48 -5.69
C MET A 334 30.13 -5.23 -5.84
N THR A 335 30.03 -4.27 -4.92
CA THR A 335 30.90 -3.09 -4.91
C THR A 335 32.37 -3.46 -4.69
N MET A 336 32.66 -4.38 -3.77
CA MET A 336 34.01 -4.92 -3.59
C MET A 336 34.55 -5.57 -4.87
N ALA A 337 33.73 -6.35 -5.57
CA ALA A 337 34.13 -6.96 -6.84
C ALA A 337 34.50 -5.91 -7.90
N LEU A 338 33.77 -4.79 -7.97
CA LEU A 338 34.08 -3.68 -8.85
C LEU A 338 35.37 -2.94 -8.45
N ILE A 339 35.61 -2.73 -7.15
CA ILE A 339 36.85 -2.11 -6.63
C ILE A 339 38.07 -2.98 -6.98
N LEU A 340 37.95 -4.29 -6.79
CA LEU A 340 39.03 -5.24 -7.06
C LEU A 340 39.31 -5.38 -8.56
N GLU A 341 38.27 -5.34 -9.39
CA GLU A 341 38.43 -5.26 -10.84
C GLU A 341 39.18 -4.00 -11.26
N ALA A 342 38.77 -2.83 -10.74
CA ALA A 342 39.45 -1.56 -11.00
C ALA A 342 40.90 -1.55 -10.48
N SER A 343 41.20 -2.35 -9.44
CA SER A 343 42.54 -2.55 -8.89
C SER A 343 43.35 -3.65 -9.57
N HIS A 344 42.83 -4.24 -10.66
CA HIS A 344 43.44 -5.37 -11.38
C HIS A 344 43.66 -6.65 -10.54
N LYS A 345 42.93 -6.81 -9.43
CA LYS A 345 42.91 -8.01 -8.57
C LYS A 345 41.81 -8.96 -9.01
N TYR A 346 41.97 -9.53 -10.20
CA TYR A 346 40.87 -10.21 -10.91
C TYR A 346 40.39 -11.52 -10.28
N GLU A 347 41.27 -12.25 -9.58
CA GLU A 347 40.89 -13.50 -8.88
C GLU A 347 39.95 -13.19 -7.70
N ASP A 348 40.34 -12.26 -6.84
CA ASP A 348 39.52 -11.78 -5.72
C ASP A 348 38.20 -11.15 -6.23
N ALA A 349 38.24 -10.39 -7.32
CA ALA A 349 37.05 -9.79 -7.93
C ALA A 349 36.03 -10.86 -8.35
N LEU A 350 36.49 -12.01 -8.87
CA LEU A 350 35.61 -13.11 -9.27
C LEU A 350 34.97 -13.81 -8.06
N GLU A 351 35.70 -13.94 -6.95
CA GLU A 351 35.17 -14.51 -5.71
C GLU A 351 34.04 -13.65 -5.13
N PHE A 352 34.27 -12.34 -4.99
CA PHE A 352 33.25 -11.42 -4.50
C PHE A 352 32.05 -11.27 -5.45
N ALA A 353 32.26 -11.37 -6.77
CA ALA A 353 31.17 -11.40 -7.75
C ALA A 353 30.28 -12.64 -7.57
N ARG A 354 30.88 -13.81 -7.37
CA ARG A 354 30.14 -15.05 -7.10
C ARG A 354 29.36 -14.96 -5.78
N GLN A 355 29.97 -14.40 -4.74
CA GLN A 355 29.31 -14.17 -3.45
C GLN A 355 28.09 -13.25 -3.62
N ALA A 356 28.22 -12.14 -4.37
CA ALA A 356 27.09 -11.27 -4.69
C ALA A 356 25.99 -11.99 -5.50
N GLY A 357 26.39 -12.84 -6.45
CA GLY A 357 25.51 -13.63 -7.31
C GLY A 357 24.78 -14.80 -6.64
N ILE A 358 24.97 -15.02 -5.34
CA ILE A 358 24.07 -15.87 -4.53
C ILE A 358 22.70 -15.17 -4.41
N ASN A 359 22.67 -13.83 -4.38
CA ASN A 359 21.44 -13.07 -4.40
C ASN A 359 20.91 -12.94 -5.85
N PRO A 360 19.66 -13.36 -6.13
CA PRO A 360 19.08 -13.30 -7.48
C PRO A 360 19.11 -11.91 -8.12
N THR A 361 18.99 -10.84 -7.33
CA THR A 361 18.99 -9.45 -7.81
C THR A 361 20.30 -9.07 -8.49
N PHE A 362 21.43 -9.56 -7.98
CA PHE A 362 22.76 -9.22 -8.50
C PHE A 362 23.32 -10.28 -9.45
N ARG A 363 22.63 -11.42 -9.62
CA ARG A 363 23.10 -12.55 -10.43
C ARG A 363 23.50 -12.14 -11.85
N ALA A 364 22.64 -11.40 -12.54
CA ALA A 364 22.89 -10.98 -13.91
C ALA A 364 24.13 -10.07 -14.03
N VAL A 365 24.32 -9.18 -13.06
CA VAL A 365 25.44 -8.22 -13.00
C VAL A 365 26.75 -8.94 -12.64
N ALA A 366 26.71 -9.83 -11.64
CA ALA A 366 27.82 -10.69 -11.27
C ALA A 366 28.28 -11.57 -12.44
N ASP A 367 27.33 -12.20 -13.15
CA ASP A 367 27.63 -13.02 -14.32
C ASP A 367 28.20 -12.17 -15.48
N ALA A 368 27.75 -10.93 -15.64
CA ALA A 368 28.30 -10.00 -16.63
C ALA A 368 29.74 -9.58 -16.28
N LEU A 369 30.02 -9.29 -15.01
CA LEU A 369 31.36 -9.00 -14.51
C LEU A 369 32.30 -10.20 -14.73
N ALA A 370 31.88 -11.39 -14.32
CA ALA A 370 32.65 -12.62 -14.52
C ALA A 370 32.97 -12.88 -16.00
N ARG A 371 32.06 -12.55 -16.92
CA ARG A 371 32.24 -12.68 -18.37
C ARG A 371 33.19 -11.64 -18.99
N ARG A 372 33.53 -10.55 -18.32
CA ARG A 372 34.50 -9.55 -18.82
C ARG A 372 35.90 -9.65 -18.20
N LEU A 373 36.04 -10.30 -17.05
CA LEU A 373 37.35 -10.53 -16.42
C LEU A 373 38.27 -11.40 -17.30
N PRO A 374 39.62 -11.20 -17.29
CA PRO A 374 40.56 -11.94 -18.12
C PRO A 374 40.48 -13.47 -17.95
N VAL A 375 40.72 -14.22 -19.03
CA VAL A 375 40.59 -15.69 -19.09
C VAL A 375 41.47 -16.41 -18.05
N ALA A 376 42.64 -15.87 -17.72
CA ALA A 376 43.53 -16.43 -16.70
C ALA A 376 42.89 -16.52 -15.30
N ALA A 377 42.01 -15.58 -14.94
CA ALA A 377 41.32 -15.55 -13.64
C ALA A 377 40.10 -16.50 -13.58
N ARG A 378 39.65 -17.07 -14.71
CA ARG A 378 38.52 -18.02 -14.77
C ARG A 378 38.94 -19.47 -14.56
N ALA A 379 40.23 -19.76 -14.63
CA ALA A 379 40.78 -21.11 -14.73
C ALA A 379 41.09 -21.78 -13.38
N THR A 380 41.10 -21.02 -12.28
CA THR A 380 41.39 -21.53 -10.94
C THR A 380 40.11 -21.65 -10.12
N LEU A 381 39.77 -22.89 -9.79
CA LEU A 381 38.82 -23.41 -8.77
C LEU A 381 37.64 -24.22 -9.33
N PRO A 382 37.33 -25.38 -8.69
CA PRO A 382 36.48 -26.42 -9.24
C PRO A 382 35.00 -26.05 -9.24
N VAL A 383 34.33 -26.41 -10.34
CA VAL A 383 32.88 -26.35 -10.48
C VAL A 383 32.25 -27.37 -9.53
N GLN A 384 31.57 -26.92 -8.47
CA GLN A 384 30.59 -27.78 -7.80
C GLN A 384 29.36 -27.94 -8.70
N PRO A 385 28.80 -29.15 -8.84
CA PRO A 385 27.60 -29.36 -9.64
C PRO A 385 26.37 -28.76 -8.93
N PRO A 386 25.35 -28.30 -9.67
CA PRO A 386 24.11 -27.82 -9.06
C PRO A 386 23.40 -28.95 -8.31
N ALA A 387 22.89 -28.62 -7.12
CA ALA A 387 22.06 -29.51 -6.32
C ALA A 387 20.88 -30.02 -7.15
N ALA A 388 20.75 -31.34 -7.25
CA ALA A 388 19.70 -32.01 -7.99
C ALA A 388 18.32 -31.68 -7.39
N GLY A 389 17.50 -30.96 -8.14
CA GLY A 389 16.09 -30.76 -7.80
C GLY A 389 15.34 -32.10 -7.85
N VAL A 390 14.63 -32.44 -6.79
CA VAL A 390 13.82 -33.66 -6.71
C VAL A 390 12.71 -33.60 -7.78
N SER A 391 12.73 -34.57 -8.70
CA SER A 391 11.72 -34.69 -9.76
C SER A 391 10.31 -34.81 -9.17
N ARG A 392 9.33 -34.08 -9.72
CA ARG A 392 7.90 -34.19 -9.36
C ARG A 392 7.32 -35.60 -9.51
N LEU A 393 8.03 -36.49 -10.18
CA LEU A 393 7.69 -37.90 -10.40
C LEU A 393 8.40 -38.86 -9.43
N ALA A 394 9.27 -38.37 -8.53
CA ALA A 394 9.91 -39.18 -7.50
C ALA A 394 8.90 -39.60 -6.41
N PRO A 395 9.16 -40.68 -5.65
CA PRO A 395 8.37 -41.04 -4.47
C PRO A 395 8.34 -39.89 -3.44
N CYS A 396 7.17 -39.55 -2.89
CA CYS A 396 7.08 -38.49 -1.87
C CYS A 396 7.81 -38.94 -0.60
N PRO A 397 8.67 -38.09 0.00
CA PRO A 397 9.41 -38.42 1.22
C PRO A 397 8.54 -38.71 2.45
N CYS A 398 7.23 -38.40 2.42
CA CYS A 398 6.31 -38.61 3.55
C CYS A 398 5.97 -40.08 3.86
N GLY A 399 6.60 -41.03 3.17
CA GLY A 399 6.39 -42.46 3.41
C GLY A 399 5.10 -43.03 2.80
N SER A 400 4.34 -42.26 2.00
CA SER A 400 3.05 -42.68 1.43
C SER A 400 3.15 -43.64 0.24
N GLY A 401 4.35 -43.87 -0.30
CA GLY A 401 4.58 -44.70 -1.49
C GLY A 401 4.08 -44.10 -2.82
N ARG A 402 3.54 -42.87 -2.81
CA ARG A 402 3.00 -42.17 -3.99
C ARG A 402 3.97 -41.12 -4.52
N ARG A 403 3.84 -40.68 -5.78
CA ARG A 403 4.73 -39.66 -6.38
C ARG A 403 4.48 -38.27 -5.81
N VAL A 404 5.51 -37.41 -5.75
CA VAL A 404 5.44 -36.04 -5.21
C VAL A 404 4.26 -35.25 -5.77
N LYS A 405 4.02 -35.26 -7.10
CA LYS A 405 2.88 -34.55 -7.73
C LYS A 405 1.50 -35.07 -7.30
N GLU A 406 1.40 -36.32 -6.86
CA GLU A 406 0.15 -37.03 -6.54
C GLU A 406 -0.12 -37.10 -5.03
N CYS A 407 0.82 -36.64 -4.20
CA CYS A 407 0.72 -36.70 -2.74
C CYS A 407 0.87 -35.32 -2.12
N CYS A 408 2.08 -34.77 -2.14
CA CYS A 408 2.48 -33.60 -1.37
C CYS A 408 2.50 -32.33 -2.24
N GLY A 409 2.55 -32.49 -3.56
CA GLY A 409 2.53 -31.42 -4.57
C GLY A 409 1.14 -31.08 -5.12
N ALA A 410 0.08 -31.72 -4.62
CA ALA A 410 -1.30 -31.35 -4.89
C ALA A 410 -1.92 -30.81 -3.60
N ILE A 411 -1.83 -29.49 -3.39
CA ILE A 411 -2.57 -28.83 -2.31
C ILE A 411 -4.05 -29.07 -2.59
N ARG A 412 -4.70 -29.88 -1.75
CA ARG A 412 -6.16 -29.93 -1.69
C ARG A 412 -6.65 -28.79 -0.79
N PRO A 413 -7.65 -28.00 -1.24
CA PRO A 413 -8.31 -27.03 -0.40
C PRO A 413 -9.28 -27.78 0.51
N ASN A 414 -9.01 -27.78 1.81
CA ASN A 414 -9.98 -27.84 2.93
C ASN A 414 -9.28 -28.35 4.18
N GLN A 415 -8.64 -27.42 4.89
CA GLN A 415 -8.75 -27.36 6.33
C GLN A 415 -8.93 -25.88 6.67
N VAL A 416 -10.17 -25.51 6.96
CA VAL A 416 -10.53 -24.22 7.54
C VAL A 416 -9.73 -24.10 8.85
N PRO A 417 -8.87 -23.09 9.02
CA PRO A 417 -8.24 -22.86 10.31
C PRO A 417 -9.33 -22.47 11.30
N TYR A 418 -9.39 -23.23 12.38
CA TYR A 418 -10.11 -22.92 13.61
C TYR A 418 -10.02 -21.42 13.93
N MET A 419 -11.18 -20.78 14.14
CA MET A 419 -11.26 -19.48 14.81
C MET A 419 -10.47 -19.56 16.11
N THR A 420 -9.43 -18.75 16.26
CA THR A 420 -8.68 -18.66 17.52
C THR A 420 -9.44 -17.73 18.46
N ASN A 421 -9.49 -18.09 19.74
CA ASN A 421 -10.14 -17.33 20.82
C ASN A 421 -9.59 -15.90 21.03
N ALA A 422 -8.60 -15.45 20.24
CA ALA A 422 -8.01 -14.12 20.32
C ALA A 422 -8.97 -13.00 19.85
N ASP A 423 -9.92 -13.29 18.97
CA ASP A 423 -10.90 -12.29 18.46
C ASP A 423 -11.89 -11.80 19.52
N ARG A 424 -12.03 -12.49 20.66
CA ARG A 424 -12.98 -12.08 21.71
C ARG A 424 -12.48 -10.96 22.62
N ASN A 425 -11.20 -10.60 22.56
CA ASN A 425 -10.57 -9.63 23.47
C ASN A 425 -10.16 -8.30 22.81
N SER A 426 -10.52 -8.07 21.53
CA SER A 426 -10.28 -6.76 20.90
C SER A 426 -11.24 -5.71 21.46
N ARG A 427 -10.70 -4.55 21.87
CA ARG A 427 -11.50 -3.38 22.26
C ARG A 427 -12.24 -2.74 21.08
N VAL A 428 -11.87 -3.05 19.82
CA VAL A 428 -12.41 -2.37 18.64
C VAL A 428 -12.81 -3.33 17.52
N THR A 429 -14.02 -3.17 16.99
CA THR A 429 -14.43 -3.76 15.71
C THR A 429 -14.52 -2.68 14.66
N ILE A 430 -13.75 -2.80 13.58
CA ILE A 430 -13.87 -1.97 12.38
C ILE A 430 -14.93 -2.60 11.48
N VAL A 431 -15.95 -1.83 11.14
CA VAL A 431 -16.99 -2.18 10.18
C VAL A 431 -16.80 -1.32 8.94
N MET A 432 -16.35 -1.95 7.86
CA MET A 432 -16.20 -1.28 6.57
C MET A 432 -17.43 -1.50 5.69
N THR A 433 -17.97 -0.39 5.17
CA THR A 433 -19.10 -0.38 4.24
C THR A 433 -18.72 0.27 2.91
N ILE A 434 -19.46 -0.07 1.86
CA ILE A 434 -19.28 0.52 0.54
C ILE A 434 -20.00 1.86 0.50
N ARG A 435 -19.29 2.95 0.22
CA ARG A 435 -19.89 4.30 0.13
C ARG A 435 -20.55 4.50 -1.23
N GLU A 436 -19.75 4.44 -2.28
CA GLU A 436 -20.19 4.77 -3.65
C GLU A 436 -19.35 4.15 -4.79
N ARG A 437 -18.23 3.48 -4.47
CA ARG A 437 -17.30 2.91 -5.46
C ARG A 437 -16.79 1.56 -4.98
N TYR A 438 -16.81 0.54 -5.83
CA TYR A 438 -16.16 -0.74 -5.52
C TYR A 438 -14.65 -0.69 -5.77
N SER A 439 -14.22 0.14 -6.73
CA SER A 439 -12.85 0.20 -7.23
C SER A 439 -11.79 0.56 -6.18
N LEU A 440 -12.18 1.26 -5.11
CA LEU A 440 -11.26 1.71 -4.05
C LEU A 440 -11.13 0.72 -2.87
N THR A 441 -12.00 -0.29 -2.79
CA THR A 441 -12.08 -1.25 -1.66
C THR A 441 -10.73 -1.87 -1.31
N ILE A 442 -10.04 -2.42 -2.31
CA ILE A 442 -8.79 -3.17 -2.08
C ILE A 442 -7.67 -2.23 -1.60
N GLN A 443 -7.63 -0.99 -2.09
CA GLN A 443 -6.66 0.00 -1.66
C GLN A 443 -6.93 0.46 -0.23
N ALA A 444 -8.19 0.72 0.12
CA ALA A 444 -8.58 1.11 1.47
C ALA A 444 -8.27 0.02 2.50
N LEU A 445 -8.63 -1.23 2.21
CA LEU A 445 -8.32 -2.37 3.08
C LEU A 445 -6.81 -2.52 3.29
N LYS A 446 -6.01 -2.44 2.23
CA LYS A 446 -4.54 -2.49 2.35
C LYS A 446 -4.00 -1.35 3.21
N SER A 447 -4.52 -0.13 3.07
CA SER A 447 -4.13 1.01 3.91
C SER A 447 -4.41 0.73 5.38
N ILE A 448 -5.61 0.27 5.73
CA ILE A 448 -5.96 -0.06 7.13
C ILE A 448 -5.06 -1.17 7.66
N LEU A 449 -4.93 -2.29 6.94
CA LEU A 449 -4.12 -3.43 7.37
C LEU A 449 -2.64 -3.10 7.54
N SER A 450 -2.12 -2.13 6.78
CA SER A 450 -0.69 -1.75 6.83
C SER A 450 -0.39 -0.71 7.89
N ASN A 451 -1.36 0.13 8.24
CA ASN A 451 -1.18 1.27 9.15
C ASN A 451 -1.88 1.07 10.51
N THR A 452 -2.52 -0.07 10.72
CA THR A 452 -3.24 -0.40 11.95
C THR A 452 -2.71 -1.73 12.51
N PRO A 453 -2.06 -1.72 13.69
CA PRO A 453 -1.76 -2.91 14.48
C PRO A 453 -2.97 -3.87 14.61
N PRO A 454 -2.80 -5.20 14.68
CA PRO A 454 -3.87 -6.22 14.71
C PRO A 454 -4.57 -6.32 16.08
N ILE A 455 -4.93 -5.18 16.68
CA ILE A 455 -5.71 -5.06 17.92
C ILE A 455 -7.20 -4.83 17.63
N PHE A 456 -7.66 -5.04 16.39
CA PHE A 456 -9.04 -4.85 15.95
C PHE A 456 -9.56 -6.09 15.21
N ARG A 457 -10.87 -6.32 15.31
CA ARG A 457 -11.60 -7.20 14.39
C ARG A 457 -12.06 -6.38 13.19
N LEU A 458 -12.01 -6.91 11.96
CA LEU A 458 -12.50 -6.23 10.77
C LEU A 458 -13.64 -7.01 10.12
N ILE A 459 -14.79 -6.36 10.01
CA ILE A 459 -15.96 -6.83 9.28
C ILE A 459 -16.11 -5.99 8.02
N PHE A 460 -16.15 -6.63 6.87
CA PHE A 460 -16.46 -5.98 5.59
C PHE A 460 -17.86 -6.42 5.13
N VAL A 461 -18.76 -5.44 4.93
CA VAL A 461 -20.11 -5.71 4.44
C VAL A 461 -20.14 -5.59 2.92
N ASP A 462 -20.11 -6.74 2.25
CA ASP A 462 -20.10 -6.82 0.79
C ASP A 462 -21.52 -6.76 0.22
N CYS A 463 -21.83 -5.66 -0.46
CA CYS A 463 -23.08 -5.41 -1.16
C CYS A 463 -22.87 -5.56 -2.67
N HIS A 464 -22.80 -6.81 -3.17
CA HIS A 464 -22.66 -7.12 -4.61
C HIS A 464 -21.40 -6.59 -5.29
N SER A 465 -20.23 -6.68 -4.63
CA SER A 465 -18.97 -6.35 -5.29
C SER A 465 -18.79 -7.12 -6.61
N PRO A 466 -18.27 -6.47 -7.67
CA PRO A 466 -17.92 -7.12 -8.92
C PRO A 466 -16.97 -8.30 -8.72
N VAL A 467 -17.03 -9.30 -9.59
CA VAL A 467 -16.23 -10.54 -9.50
C VAL A 467 -14.75 -10.25 -9.29
N TRP A 468 -14.20 -9.29 -10.03
CA TRP A 468 -12.79 -8.93 -9.94
C TRP A 468 -12.35 -8.25 -8.63
N ILE A 469 -13.28 -7.63 -7.90
CA ILE A 469 -13.06 -7.15 -6.53
C ILE A 469 -13.20 -8.32 -5.56
N ARG A 470 -14.22 -9.16 -5.74
CA ARG A 470 -14.53 -10.28 -4.85
C ARG A 470 -13.36 -11.26 -4.72
N GLU A 471 -12.73 -11.65 -5.83
CA GLU A 471 -11.57 -12.55 -5.81
C GLU A 471 -10.38 -11.98 -4.99
N GLN A 472 -10.15 -10.67 -5.10
CA GLN A 472 -9.11 -9.99 -4.33
C GLN A 472 -9.50 -9.84 -2.86
N LEU A 473 -10.77 -9.54 -2.59
CA LEU A 473 -11.33 -9.41 -1.24
C LEU A 473 -11.27 -10.74 -0.48
N GLU A 474 -11.67 -11.86 -1.11
CA GLU A 474 -11.56 -13.20 -0.54
C GLU A 474 -10.11 -13.61 -0.26
N THR A 475 -9.17 -13.15 -1.09
CA THR A 475 -7.74 -13.38 -0.88
C THR A 475 -7.25 -12.61 0.34
N LEU A 476 -7.57 -11.32 0.46
CA LEU A 476 -7.22 -10.52 1.63
C LEU A 476 -7.90 -11.06 2.90
N ALA A 477 -9.16 -11.46 2.81
CA ALA A 477 -9.89 -11.99 3.95
C ALA A 477 -9.27 -13.26 4.51
N ARG A 478 -8.87 -14.21 3.66
CA ARG A 478 -8.15 -15.41 4.09
C ARG A 478 -6.77 -15.10 4.66
N GLN A 479 -6.09 -14.10 4.11
CA GLN A 479 -4.74 -13.74 4.54
C GLN A 479 -4.73 -13.00 5.89
N TYR A 480 -5.72 -12.14 6.14
CA TYR A 480 -5.73 -11.21 7.26
C TYR A 480 -6.88 -11.44 8.26
N GLY A 481 -7.69 -12.48 8.07
CA GLY A 481 -8.81 -12.81 8.96
C GLY A 481 -9.95 -11.79 8.89
N ILE A 482 -10.18 -11.16 7.73
CA ILE A 482 -11.33 -10.26 7.56
C ILE A 482 -12.61 -11.09 7.52
N GLU A 483 -13.61 -10.70 8.32
CA GLU A 483 -14.94 -11.28 8.25
C GLU A 483 -15.72 -10.64 7.09
N LEU A 484 -16.03 -11.44 6.07
CA LEU A 484 -16.85 -11.02 4.95
C LEU A 484 -18.32 -11.34 5.24
N VAL A 485 -19.16 -10.30 5.27
CA VAL A 485 -20.62 -10.44 5.38
C VAL A 485 -21.23 -10.10 4.03
N HIS A 486 -21.68 -11.13 3.31
CA HIS A 486 -22.32 -10.95 2.02
C HIS A 486 -23.80 -10.62 2.18
N ALA A 487 -24.27 -9.59 1.47
CA ALA A 487 -25.69 -9.24 1.37
C ALA A 487 -26.27 -9.77 0.05
N GLU A 488 -27.43 -10.43 0.13
CA GLU A 488 -28.16 -10.93 -1.04
C GLU A 488 -28.82 -9.80 -1.84
N GLU A 489 -29.14 -8.69 -1.18
CA GLU A 489 -29.71 -7.49 -1.77
C GLU A 489 -28.80 -6.29 -1.51
N PHE A 490 -28.99 -5.22 -2.28
CA PHE A 490 -28.32 -3.96 -1.99
C PHE A 490 -28.81 -3.41 -0.65
N LEU A 491 -27.88 -2.99 0.20
CA LEU A 491 -28.18 -2.37 1.48
C LEU A 491 -27.76 -0.91 1.46
N TRP A 492 -28.63 -0.03 1.95
CA TRP A 492 -28.26 1.34 2.23
C TRP A 492 -27.21 1.42 3.36
N PRO A 493 -26.42 2.49 3.47
CA PRO A 493 -25.28 2.55 4.39
C PRO A 493 -25.63 2.19 5.85
N ASN A 494 -26.72 2.74 6.40
CA ASN A 494 -27.16 2.39 7.75
C ASN A 494 -27.66 0.94 7.84
N GLN A 495 -28.41 0.46 6.86
CA GLN A 495 -28.86 -0.94 6.82
C GLN A 495 -27.69 -1.93 6.79
N ALA A 496 -26.61 -1.59 6.05
CA ALA A 496 -25.38 -2.37 6.01
C ALA A 496 -24.69 -2.42 7.38
N ARG A 497 -24.66 -1.30 8.10
CA ARG A 497 -24.12 -1.21 9.47
C ARG A 497 -24.99 -1.96 10.47
N THR A 498 -26.31 -1.80 10.41
CA THR A 498 -27.31 -2.49 11.25
C THR A 498 -27.21 -4.00 11.11
N LYS A 499 -27.03 -4.51 9.88
CA LYS A 499 -26.94 -5.95 9.57
C LYS A 499 -25.84 -6.70 10.33
N VAL A 500 -24.81 -6.01 10.82
CA VAL A 500 -23.68 -6.64 11.51
C VAL A 500 -23.59 -6.31 12.99
N LEU A 501 -24.54 -5.55 13.56
CA LEU A 501 -24.48 -5.15 14.97
C LEU A 501 -24.51 -6.35 15.92
N ASP A 502 -25.27 -7.40 15.60
CA ASP A 502 -25.37 -8.65 16.37
C ASP A 502 -24.05 -9.43 16.43
N ARG A 503 -23.12 -9.12 15.52
CA ARG A 503 -21.79 -9.72 15.46
C ARG A 503 -20.77 -8.96 16.29
N ILE A 504 -21.08 -7.77 16.78
CA ILE A 504 -20.11 -6.90 17.45
C ILE A 504 -20.23 -7.05 18.98
N SER A 505 -19.10 -7.35 19.62
CA SER A 505 -18.99 -7.46 21.08
C SER A 505 -17.87 -6.61 21.68
N SER A 506 -17.16 -5.84 20.85
CA SER A 506 -16.06 -4.98 21.28
C SER A 506 -16.58 -3.72 21.95
N GLU A 507 -15.76 -3.08 22.79
CA GLU A 507 -16.11 -1.84 23.50
C GLU A 507 -16.43 -0.67 22.55
N TYR A 508 -15.63 -0.55 21.49
CA TYR A 508 -15.80 0.44 20.44
C TYR A 508 -16.08 -0.22 19.09
N THR A 509 -16.83 0.50 18.26
CA THR A 509 -17.08 0.18 16.86
C THR A 509 -16.59 1.33 16.02
N VAL A 510 -15.79 1.05 14.99
CA VAL A 510 -15.41 2.07 14.00
C VAL A 510 -16.13 1.78 12.70
N PHE A 511 -16.99 2.70 12.28
CA PHE A 511 -17.54 2.70 10.93
C PHE A 511 -16.59 3.44 10.00
N ILE A 512 -16.23 2.81 8.89
CA ILE A 512 -15.29 3.37 7.93
C ILE A 512 -15.75 3.08 6.50
N ASP A 513 -15.64 4.09 5.63
CA ASP A 513 -15.98 3.92 4.22
C ASP A 513 -14.83 3.25 3.45
N ASN A 514 -15.15 2.59 2.33
CA ASN A 514 -14.20 1.83 1.53
C ASN A 514 -13.37 2.69 0.54
N ASP A 515 -13.39 4.01 0.68
CA ASP A 515 -12.72 4.98 -0.19
C ASP A 515 -11.73 5.87 0.58
N VAL A 516 -11.15 5.34 1.65
CA VAL A 516 -10.21 6.08 2.52
C VAL A 516 -8.81 5.48 2.58
N GLN A 517 -7.86 6.31 2.99
CA GLN A 517 -6.53 5.94 3.41
C GLN A 517 -6.30 6.45 4.83
N VAL A 518 -5.71 5.63 5.68
CA VAL A 518 -5.50 5.95 7.10
C VAL A 518 -4.01 6.12 7.39
N GLU A 519 -3.65 7.08 8.25
CA GLU A 519 -2.27 7.23 8.74
C GLU A 519 -1.94 6.24 9.86
N THR A 520 -0.66 5.95 10.08
CA THR A 520 -0.23 5.10 11.21
C THR A 520 -0.67 5.68 12.55
N GLY A 521 -1.21 4.83 13.42
CA GLY A 521 -1.65 5.21 14.77
C GLY A 521 -3.00 5.94 14.81
N TRP A 522 -3.74 5.99 13.69
CA TRP A 522 -5.03 6.69 13.62
C TRP A 522 -6.05 6.13 14.61
N LEU A 523 -6.11 4.80 14.77
CA LEU A 523 -7.13 4.11 15.55
C LEU A 523 -6.92 4.32 17.05
N GLU A 524 -5.68 4.17 17.50
CA GLU A 524 -5.26 4.33 18.89
C GLU A 524 -5.57 5.74 19.39
N LYS A 525 -5.36 6.76 18.54
CA LYS A 525 -5.68 8.15 18.87
C LYS A 525 -7.18 8.39 19.01
N LEU A 526 -8.02 7.76 18.18
CA LEU A 526 -9.47 7.84 18.32
C LEU A 526 -9.94 7.18 19.61
N VAL A 527 -9.42 5.99 19.94
CA VAL A 527 -9.73 5.28 21.18
C VAL A 527 -9.28 6.08 22.40
N ALA A 528 -8.06 6.60 22.39
CA ALA A 528 -7.53 7.44 23.48
C ALA A 528 -8.39 8.70 23.68
N CYS A 529 -8.80 9.37 22.59
CA CYS A 529 -9.71 10.50 22.67
C CYS A 529 -11.05 10.10 23.32
N ALA A 530 -11.63 8.97 22.93
CA ALA A 530 -12.89 8.48 23.51
C ALA A 530 -12.74 8.14 25.00
N ASP A 531 -11.65 7.46 25.39
CA ASP A 531 -11.34 7.09 26.77
C ASP A 531 -11.14 8.33 27.66
N GLU A 532 -10.33 9.29 27.21
CA GLU A 532 -9.97 10.48 28.00
C GLU A 532 -11.12 11.48 28.14
N THR A 533 -11.99 11.58 27.13
CA THR A 533 -13.08 12.56 27.12
C THR A 533 -14.43 11.99 27.56
N GLY A 534 -14.56 10.65 27.56
CA GLY A 534 -15.86 9.99 27.73
C GLY A 534 -16.81 10.17 26.53
N ALA A 535 -16.33 10.67 25.39
CA ALA A 535 -17.16 10.91 24.20
C ALA A 535 -17.88 9.63 23.74
N GLY A 536 -19.11 9.80 23.23
CA GLY A 536 -19.85 8.71 22.61
C GLY A 536 -19.42 8.46 21.17
N ILE A 537 -18.98 9.52 20.48
CA ILE A 537 -18.54 9.49 19.07
C ILE A 537 -17.24 10.27 18.93
N VAL A 538 -16.28 9.74 18.17
CA VAL A 538 -15.02 10.41 17.82
C VAL A 538 -14.73 10.26 16.33
N GLY A 539 -14.41 11.37 15.65
CA GLY A 539 -13.93 11.39 14.27
C GLY A 539 -12.47 11.86 14.18
N PRO A 540 -11.72 11.50 13.12
CA PRO A 540 -10.38 12.04 12.84
C PRO A 540 -10.44 13.45 12.23
N LEU A 541 -9.28 14.05 11.94
CA LEU A 541 -9.18 15.08 10.91
C LEU A 541 -9.44 14.45 9.54
N TYR A 542 -10.52 14.89 8.90
CA TYR A 542 -10.92 14.41 7.57
C TYR A 542 -10.18 15.20 6.51
N LEU A 543 -9.38 14.47 5.73
CA LEU A 543 -8.68 15.00 4.58
C LEU A 543 -9.32 14.46 3.28
N TRP A 544 -9.09 15.12 2.16
CA TRP A 544 -9.46 14.61 0.84
C TRP A 544 -8.41 14.86 -0.24
N SER A 545 -8.29 13.94 -1.18
CA SER A 545 -7.43 14.06 -2.37
C SER A 545 -7.86 13.13 -3.51
N ASP A 546 -7.06 13.10 -4.58
CA ASP A 546 -7.08 12.12 -5.67
C ASP A 546 -6.22 10.87 -5.37
N GLY A 547 -5.67 10.79 -4.15
CA GLY A 547 -4.71 9.75 -3.74
C GLY A 547 -3.27 9.96 -4.22
N LYS A 548 -2.98 11.06 -4.91
CA LYS A 548 -1.64 11.38 -5.45
C LYS A 548 -1.13 12.75 -5.00
N SER A 549 -2.03 13.72 -4.99
CA SER A 549 -1.81 15.10 -4.60
C SER A 549 -1.80 15.26 -3.09
N VAL A 550 -1.13 16.31 -2.60
CA VAL A 550 -1.13 16.67 -1.17
C VAL A 550 -2.57 16.87 -0.71
N PRO A 551 -3.03 16.13 0.32
CA PRO A 551 -4.41 16.18 0.74
C PRO A 551 -4.74 17.51 1.44
N LYS A 552 -5.98 17.94 1.29
CA LYS A 552 -6.53 19.14 1.95
C LYS A 552 -7.54 18.72 3.00
N ILE A 553 -7.86 19.62 3.93
CA ILE A 553 -8.93 19.41 4.89
C ILE A 553 -10.26 19.34 4.13
N HIS A 554 -10.97 18.22 4.30
CA HIS A 554 -12.38 18.08 3.96
C HIS A 554 -13.24 18.60 5.10
N MET A 555 -12.91 18.19 6.35
CA MET A 555 -13.59 18.63 7.55
C MET A 555 -12.69 18.51 8.80
N ALA A 556 -12.61 19.57 9.60
CA ALA A 556 -11.97 19.58 10.92
C ALA A 556 -13.01 19.70 12.06
N GLY A 557 -14.04 18.86 12.00
CA GLY A 557 -15.24 18.94 12.83
C GLY A 557 -16.41 19.63 12.13
N GLY A 558 -17.62 19.15 12.40
CA GLY A 558 -18.87 19.67 11.86
C GLY A 558 -19.65 20.52 12.87
N ARG A 559 -20.23 21.63 12.39
CA ARG A 559 -21.08 22.51 13.19
C ARG A 559 -22.51 22.54 12.65
N ILE A 560 -23.48 22.55 13.56
CA ILE A 560 -24.90 22.68 13.23
C ILE A 560 -25.45 23.97 13.83
N ASN A 561 -25.96 24.85 12.99
CA ASN A 561 -26.65 26.06 13.44
C ASN A 561 -28.17 25.86 13.31
N PHE A 562 -28.86 25.90 14.45
CA PHE A 562 -30.33 25.89 14.51
C PHE A 562 -30.85 27.29 14.79
N TYR A 563 -31.82 27.75 14.01
CA TYR A 563 -32.51 29.01 14.27
C TYR A 563 -33.96 28.98 13.79
N HIS A 564 -34.80 29.80 14.42
CA HIS A 564 -36.17 30.05 13.97
C HIS A 564 -36.17 31.23 13.00
N ASP A 565 -36.81 31.04 11.84
CA ASP A 565 -37.00 32.11 10.88
C ASP A 565 -38.25 32.92 11.25
N VAL A 566 -38.10 34.24 11.43
CA VAL A 566 -39.16 35.17 11.84
C VAL A 566 -40.34 35.17 10.84
N GLY A 567 -40.13 34.71 9.60
CA GLY A 567 -41.16 34.59 8.56
C GLY A 567 -41.87 33.24 8.44
N SER A 568 -41.49 32.21 9.22
CA SER A 568 -42.12 30.87 9.15
C SER A 568 -42.05 30.11 10.48
N ASP A 569 -43.11 29.39 10.87
CA ASP A 569 -43.23 28.63 12.13
C ASP A 569 -42.35 27.35 12.20
N GLY A 570 -41.10 27.38 11.71
CA GLY A 570 -40.26 26.17 11.62
C GLY A 570 -38.80 26.39 12.01
N LEU A 571 -38.15 25.30 12.43
CA LEU A 571 -36.74 25.26 12.81
C LEU A 571 -35.88 25.04 11.55
N VAL A 572 -34.97 25.97 11.27
CA VAL A 572 -34.00 25.83 10.17
C VAL A 572 -32.71 25.20 10.71
N MET A 573 -32.09 24.34 9.91
CA MET A 573 -30.82 23.69 10.23
C MET A 573 -29.79 23.95 9.14
N GLU A 574 -28.65 24.55 9.51
CA GLU A 574 -27.51 24.73 8.62
C GLU A 574 -26.31 23.90 9.08
N LEU A 575 -25.63 23.26 8.11
CA LEU A 575 -24.45 22.43 8.34
C LEU A 575 -23.20 23.14 7.82
N GLU A 576 -22.12 23.12 8.59
CA GLU A 576 -20.85 23.72 8.22
C GLU A 576 -19.70 22.71 8.41
N HIS A 577 -18.88 22.54 7.35
CA HIS A 577 -17.61 21.79 7.41
C HIS A 577 -16.48 22.77 7.67
N LEU A 578 -15.83 22.68 8.82
CA LEU A 578 -14.81 23.65 9.20
C LEU A 578 -13.47 23.40 8.52
N LEU A 579 -12.82 24.51 8.15
CA LEU A 579 -11.51 24.58 7.51
C LEU A 579 -11.42 23.86 6.15
N ILE A 580 -12.57 23.63 5.49
CA ILE A 580 -12.62 22.99 4.18
C ILE A 580 -11.66 23.66 3.18
N ASN A 581 -10.98 22.84 2.38
CA ASN A 581 -9.97 23.22 1.37
C ASN A 581 -8.69 23.89 1.90
N ARG A 582 -8.50 24.03 3.22
CA ARG A 582 -7.22 24.47 3.81
C ARG A 582 -6.24 23.29 3.88
N ARG A 583 -4.94 23.57 3.95
CA ARG A 583 -3.95 22.54 4.28
C ARG A 583 -3.75 22.49 5.79
N PRO A 584 -3.61 21.31 6.41
CA PRO A 584 -3.39 21.20 7.85
C PRO A 584 -2.20 22.03 8.36
N GLU A 585 -1.16 22.13 7.54
CA GLU A 585 0.08 22.85 7.87
C GLU A 585 -0.09 24.38 7.89
N ASP A 586 -1.14 24.90 7.24
CA ASP A 586 -1.44 26.34 7.17
C ASP A 586 -2.28 26.84 8.36
N VAL A 587 -2.82 25.92 9.19
CA VAL A 587 -3.73 26.25 10.30
C VAL A 587 -3.48 25.39 11.56
N PRO A 588 -2.22 25.06 11.94
CA PRO A 588 -1.95 24.14 13.06
C PRO A 588 -2.53 24.64 14.39
N GLU A 589 -2.59 25.95 14.60
CA GLU A 589 -3.15 26.57 15.81
C GLU A 589 -4.67 26.42 15.95
N GLN A 590 -5.37 26.04 14.87
CA GLN A 590 -6.82 25.83 14.87
C GLN A 590 -7.19 24.33 15.01
N LEU A 591 -6.21 23.44 14.94
CA LEU A 591 -6.38 21.98 14.98
C LEU A 591 -6.09 21.44 16.38
N PHE A 592 -7.09 21.51 17.25
CA PHE A 592 -7.01 20.93 18.60
C PHE A 592 -8.29 20.18 18.95
N ARG A 593 -8.14 19.15 19.79
CA ARG A 593 -9.22 18.28 20.26
C ARG A 593 -10.28 19.11 21.01
N LYS A 594 -11.53 19.05 20.56
CA LYS A 594 -12.69 19.68 21.23
C LYS A 594 -14.02 19.04 20.79
N PRO A 595 -15.12 19.27 21.53
CA PRO A 595 -16.45 18.84 21.11
C PRO A 595 -16.92 19.52 19.83
N TRP A 596 -17.67 18.78 19.02
CA TRP A 596 -18.31 19.22 17.79
C TRP A 596 -19.75 18.70 17.71
N ASP A 597 -20.55 19.25 16.80
CA ASP A 597 -21.94 18.82 16.65
C ASP A 597 -22.06 17.51 15.85
N PHE A 598 -21.18 17.28 14.88
CA PHE A 598 -21.11 16.02 14.14
C PHE A 598 -19.72 15.71 13.59
N VAL A 599 -19.54 14.45 13.20
CA VAL A 599 -18.42 13.93 12.43
C VAL A 599 -18.94 13.02 11.30
N GLU A 600 -18.10 12.51 10.40
CA GLU A 600 -18.52 11.79 9.18
C GLU A 600 -18.12 10.30 9.15
N TYR A 601 -18.90 9.48 8.43
CA TYR A 601 -18.67 8.03 8.28
C TYR A 601 -17.45 7.63 7.44
N HIS A 602 -16.79 8.60 6.80
CA HIS A 602 -15.46 8.35 6.22
C HIS A 602 -14.54 7.68 7.24
N CYS A 603 -14.68 8.04 8.52
CA CYS A 603 -14.19 7.28 9.65
C CYS A 603 -14.86 7.82 10.92
N MET A 604 -15.58 6.98 11.65
CA MET A 604 -16.29 7.34 12.86
C MET A 604 -16.17 6.23 13.91
N LEU A 605 -15.53 6.54 15.02
CA LEU A 605 -15.52 5.69 16.21
C LEU A 605 -16.76 5.97 17.06
N VAL A 606 -17.46 4.92 17.49
CA VAL A 606 -18.66 4.98 18.32
C VAL A 606 -18.51 4.00 19.48
N ARG A 607 -18.97 4.38 20.68
CA ARG A 607 -19.14 3.42 21.79
C ARG A 607 -20.17 2.38 21.40
N THR A 608 -19.79 1.10 21.38
CA THR A 608 -20.66 0.01 20.89
C THR A 608 -21.98 -0.06 21.68
N GLN A 609 -21.94 0.23 22.98
CA GLN A 609 -23.14 0.27 23.83
C GLN A 609 -24.24 1.20 23.27
N LEU A 610 -23.87 2.35 22.67
CA LEU A 610 -24.84 3.27 22.08
C LEU A 610 -25.60 2.64 20.91
N LEU A 611 -24.92 1.80 20.13
CA LEU A 611 -25.51 1.11 18.99
C LEU A 611 -26.49 0.03 19.45
N LEU A 612 -26.11 -0.75 20.46
CA LEU A 612 -26.87 -1.93 20.90
C LEU A 612 -28.07 -1.60 21.81
N GLU A 613 -27.93 -0.64 22.73
CA GLU A 613 -28.96 -0.37 23.74
C GLU A 613 -29.98 0.70 23.34
N HIS A 614 -29.62 1.56 22.37
CA HIS A 614 -30.41 2.75 22.06
C HIS A 614 -30.82 2.86 20.59
N GLY A 615 -30.46 1.90 19.73
CA GLY A 615 -30.87 1.90 18.33
C GLY A 615 -30.44 3.17 17.59
N LEU A 616 -29.15 3.54 17.73
CA LEU A 616 -28.62 4.81 17.24
C LEU A 616 -28.68 4.96 15.70
N LEU A 617 -28.70 3.84 14.97
CA LEU A 617 -28.77 3.81 13.51
C LEU A 617 -30.23 3.71 13.05
N ASP A 618 -30.60 4.58 12.11
CA ASP A 618 -31.93 4.62 11.51
C ASP A 618 -31.88 4.12 10.07
N ASP A 619 -32.51 2.96 9.82
CA ASP A 619 -32.54 2.29 8.52
C ASP A 619 -33.39 3.04 7.47
N GLU A 620 -34.23 3.99 7.89
CA GLU A 620 -34.99 4.88 6.99
C GLU A 620 -34.16 6.11 6.57
N ILE A 621 -33.01 6.38 7.22
CA ILE A 621 -31.99 7.33 6.75
C ILE A 621 -31.08 6.62 5.73
N ILE A 622 -31.58 6.54 4.50
CA ILE A 622 -31.02 5.67 3.47
C ILE A 622 -29.84 6.27 2.69
N SER A 623 -29.72 7.59 2.58
CA SER A 623 -28.76 8.19 1.63
C SER A 623 -27.99 9.40 2.18
N VAL A 624 -28.63 10.39 2.77
CA VAL A 624 -27.95 11.66 3.12
C VAL A 624 -28.15 11.99 4.59
N ASN A 625 -27.20 12.71 5.17
CA ASN A 625 -27.20 13.12 6.57
C ASN A 625 -27.23 11.96 7.60
N ASP A 626 -26.85 10.75 7.20
CA ASP A 626 -26.73 9.59 8.10
C ASP A 626 -25.79 9.86 9.28
N HIS A 627 -24.65 10.48 9.00
CA HIS A 627 -23.67 10.87 10.01
C HIS A 627 -24.10 12.07 10.88
N VAL A 628 -24.97 12.94 10.36
CA VAL A 628 -25.57 14.02 11.16
C VAL A 628 -26.63 13.45 12.10
N ASP A 629 -27.44 12.52 11.60
CA ASP A 629 -28.49 11.84 12.36
C ASP A 629 -27.93 11.11 13.58
N VAL A 630 -26.87 10.31 13.39
CA VAL A 630 -26.23 9.54 14.47
C VAL A 630 -25.63 10.47 15.54
N SER A 631 -25.00 11.59 15.16
CA SER A 631 -24.41 12.55 16.11
C SER A 631 -25.48 13.32 16.89
N LEU A 632 -26.57 13.73 16.24
CA LEU A 632 -27.71 14.36 16.92
C LEU A 632 -28.42 13.36 17.86
N ALA A 633 -28.53 12.09 17.47
CA ALA A 633 -29.11 11.04 18.31
C ALA A 633 -28.24 10.80 19.56
N ALA A 634 -26.92 10.72 19.40
CA ALA A 634 -25.99 10.58 20.52
C ALA A 634 -26.07 11.79 21.47
N LYS A 635 -26.18 13.01 20.92
CA LYS A 635 -26.37 14.25 21.70
C LYS A 635 -27.67 14.23 22.49
N ARG A 636 -28.78 13.74 21.93
CA ARG A 636 -30.06 13.57 22.66
C ARG A 636 -29.95 12.57 23.82
N LEU A 637 -29.06 11.58 23.71
CA LEU A 637 -28.74 10.61 24.76
C LEU A 637 -27.72 11.13 25.78
N GLY A 638 -27.26 12.38 25.65
CA GLY A 638 -26.32 13.01 26.57
C GLY A 638 -24.84 12.74 26.27
N TYR A 639 -24.53 12.12 25.12
CA TYR A 639 -23.15 11.83 24.71
C TYR A 639 -22.60 12.93 23.80
N SER A 640 -21.33 13.29 24.03
CA SER A 640 -20.60 14.25 23.21
C SER A 640 -20.00 13.60 21.97
N THR A 641 -19.82 14.42 20.92
CA THR A 641 -19.07 14.07 19.71
C THR A 641 -17.78 14.87 19.68
N TYR A 642 -16.64 14.23 19.40
CA TYR A 642 -15.32 14.85 19.35
C TYR A 642 -14.64 14.66 17.99
N MET A 643 -13.73 15.57 17.64
CA MET A 643 -12.77 15.39 16.55
C MET A 643 -11.36 15.36 17.12
N GLU A 644 -10.58 14.33 16.74
CA GLU A 644 -9.19 14.11 17.14
C GLU A 644 -8.25 14.48 15.99
N PRO A 645 -7.66 15.69 15.99
CA PRO A 645 -6.84 16.17 14.87
C PRO A 645 -5.50 15.43 14.70
N ALA A 646 -5.03 14.72 15.72
CA ALA A 646 -3.84 13.88 15.62
C ALA A 646 -4.12 12.57 14.86
N SER A 647 -5.39 12.15 14.77
CA SER A 647 -5.84 11.05 13.92
C SER A 647 -6.20 11.61 12.55
N ARG A 648 -5.69 11.03 11.47
CA ARG A 648 -5.86 11.56 10.11
C ARG A 648 -6.32 10.47 9.17
N VAL A 649 -7.39 10.77 8.44
CA VAL A 649 -7.96 9.88 7.43
C VAL A 649 -8.21 10.67 6.16
N ASN A 650 -7.66 10.18 5.04
CA ASN A 650 -7.76 10.79 3.73
C ASN A 650 -8.83 10.08 2.88
N TYR A 651 -9.93 10.76 2.63
CA TYR A 651 -10.98 10.37 1.71
C TYR A 651 -10.57 10.62 0.24
N ILE A 652 -10.56 9.57 -0.58
CA ILE A 652 -10.10 9.60 -1.97
C ILE A 652 -11.24 10.08 -2.90
N ALA A 653 -11.69 11.32 -2.66
CA ALA A 653 -12.83 11.92 -3.34
C ALA A 653 -12.64 12.09 -4.86
N PHE A 654 -11.41 12.36 -5.31
CA PHE A 654 -11.13 12.83 -6.66
C PHE A 654 -10.46 11.79 -7.57
N ALA A 655 -10.39 10.53 -7.15
CA ALA A 655 -9.95 9.44 -8.04
C ALA A 655 -10.95 9.22 -9.18
N ASP A 656 -10.44 8.73 -10.32
CA ASP A 656 -11.27 8.40 -11.49
C ASP A 656 -12.29 7.30 -11.15
N PHE A 657 -13.53 7.48 -11.59
CA PHE A 657 -14.56 6.45 -11.49
C PHE A 657 -14.36 5.38 -12.55
N LEU A 658 -14.56 4.12 -12.18
CA LEU A 658 -14.62 3.01 -13.12
C LEU A 658 -16.06 2.73 -13.53
N LEU A 659 -16.26 2.15 -14.71
CA LEU A 659 -17.59 1.75 -15.21
C LEU A 659 -18.32 0.82 -14.23
N GLY A 660 -17.58 -0.09 -13.57
CA GLY A 660 -18.13 -1.00 -12.56
C GLY A 660 -18.70 -0.30 -11.32
N ASP A 661 -18.35 0.98 -11.09
CA ASP A 661 -18.85 1.78 -9.97
C ASP A 661 -20.19 2.48 -10.28
N LEU A 662 -20.56 2.63 -11.57
CA LEU A 662 -21.69 3.47 -11.98
C LEU A 662 -23.03 3.02 -11.40
N SER A 663 -23.28 1.71 -11.27
CA SER A 663 -24.56 1.19 -10.79
C SER A 663 -24.84 1.59 -9.34
N ILE A 664 -23.87 1.36 -8.45
CA ILE A 664 -23.99 1.74 -7.04
C ILE A 664 -23.93 3.26 -6.87
N PHE A 665 -23.11 3.95 -7.66
CA PHE A 665 -23.01 5.41 -7.63
C PHE A 665 -24.34 6.10 -7.99
N ARG A 666 -24.99 5.65 -9.10
CA ARG A 666 -26.33 6.13 -9.51
C ARG A 666 -27.38 5.88 -8.44
N LEU A 667 -27.37 4.69 -7.85
CA LEU A 667 -28.33 4.32 -6.81
C LEU A 667 -28.13 5.17 -5.55
N ARG A 668 -26.90 5.21 -5.04
CA ARG A 668 -26.49 5.90 -3.82
C ARG A 668 -26.88 7.38 -3.81
N TRP A 669 -26.73 8.03 -4.96
CA TRP A 669 -26.93 9.48 -5.13
C TRP A 669 -28.09 9.84 -6.03
N SER A 670 -29.04 8.91 -6.23
CA SER A 670 -30.28 9.22 -6.94
C SER A 670 -31.04 10.33 -6.23
N ARG A 671 -31.65 11.21 -7.02
CA ARG A 671 -32.44 12.33 -6.48
C ARG A 671 -33.63 11.82 -5.69
N GLU A 672 -34.25 10.75 -6.15
CA GLU A 672 -35.40 10.11 -5.51
C GLU A 672 -35.05 9.61 -4.10
N ALA A 673 -33.97 8.84 -3.95
CA ALA A 673 -33.53 8.37 -2.64
C ALA A 673 -33.06 9.52 -1.74
N GLY A 674 -32.39 10.52 -2.31
CA GLY A 674 -31.97 11.72 -1.59
C GLY A 674 -33.16 12.51 -1.01
N GLU A 675 -34.20 12.76 -1.81
CA GLU A 675 -35.40 13.47 -1.35
C GLU A 675 -36.23 12.65 -0.34
N GLN A 676 -36.33 11.33 -0.53
CA GLN A 676 -36.95 10.44 0.47
C GLN A 676 -36.22 10.52 1.82
N CYS A 677 -34.90 10.47 1.78
CA CYS A 677 -34.06 10.57 2.97
C CYS A 677 -34.16 11.95 3.63
N ILE A 678 -34.17 13.04 2.86
CA ILE A 678 -34.38 14.41 3.36
C ILE A 678 -35.74 14.53 4.05
N LEU A 679 -36.80 13.99 3.44
CA LEU A 679 -38.15 14.03 4.01
C LEU A 679 -38.20 13.32 5.36
N HIS A 680 -37.61 12.12 5.47
CA HIS A 680 -37.55 11.37 6.71
C HIS A 680 -36.72 12.11 7.78
N PHE A 681 -35.51 12.56 7.42
CA PHE A 681 -34.64 13.33 8.31
C PHE A 681 -35.34 14.60 8.83
N ALA A 682 -35.99 15.36 7.95
CA ALA A 682 -36.70 16.59 8.31
C ALA A 682 -37.81 16.33 9.32
N LYS A 683 -38.59 15.27 9.10
CA LYS A 683 -39.65 14.84 10.02
C LYS A 683 -39.10 14.40 11.38
N LYS A 684 -38.01 13.61 11.40
CA LYS A 684 -37.37 13.10 12.62
C LYS A 684 -36.82 14.21 13.52
N TRP A 685 -36.23 15.24 12.92
CA TRP A 685 -35.57 16.33 13.64
C TRP A 685 -36.42 17.60 13.76
N GLY A 686 -37.62 17.63 13.15
CA GLY A 686 -38.52 18.78 13.21
C GLY A 686 -37.98 20.01 12.47
N VAL A 687 -37.16 19.80 11.45
CA VAL A 687 -36.53 20.90 10.68
C VAL A 687 -37.27 21.17 9.38
N CYS A 688 -37.25 22.41 8.90
CA CYS A 688 -37.92 22.82 7.67
C CYS A 688 -37.40 22.04 6.45
N ASN A 689 -38.29 21.37 5.72
CA ASN A 689 -37.96 20.67 4.48
C ASN A 689 -37.99 21.62 3.26
N ASP A 690 -37.07 22.58 3.21
CA ASP A 690 -36.96 23.52 2.08
C ASP A 690 -35.50 23.88 1.77
N GLN A 691 -35.28 24.90 0.94
CA GLN A 691 -33.94 25.31 0.50
C GLN A 691 -33.08 25.86 1.64
N ARG A 692 -33.66 26.36 2.73
CA ARG A 692 -32.92 26.91 3.87
C ARG A 692 -32.15 25.82 4.59
N SER A 693 -32.79 24.67 4.86
CA SER A 693 -32.13 23.55 5.55
C SER A 693 -31.39 22.59 4.60
N PHE A 694 -31.88 22.41 3.36
CA PHE A 694 -31.38 21.35 2.47
C PHE A 694 -30.96 21.84 1.08
N GLY A 695 -30.87 23.15 0.84
CA GLY A 695 -30.59 23.67 -0.50
C GLY A 695 -29.20 23.30 -1.02
N VAL A 696 -28.18 23.34 -0.15
CA VAL A 696 -26.82 22.88 -0.49
C VAL A 696 -26.82 21.40 -0.86
N LEU A 697 -27.51 20.57 -0.06
CA LEU A 697 -27.60 19.13 -0.27
C LEU A 697 -28.37 18.76 -1.55
N ARG A 698 -29.48 19.42 -1.83
CA ARG A 698 -30.24 19.26 -3.08
C ARG A 698 -29.44 19.68 -4.30
N THR A 699 -28.66 20.75 -4.17
CA THR A 699 -27.73 21.20 -5.23
C THR A 699 -26.64 20.16 -5.46
N PHE A 700 -26.11 19.57 -4.40
CA PHE A 700 -25.15 18.46 -4.49
C PHE A 700 -25.77 17.26 -5.21
N LEU A 701 -26.90 16.73 -4.74
CA LEU A 701 -27.60 15.59 -5.36
C LEU A 701 -27.90 15.83 -6.85
N SER A 702 -28.36 17.04 -7.19
CA SER A 702 -28.69 17.39 -8.58
C SER A 702 -27.47 17.40 -9.51
N LYS A 703 -26.28 17.71 -9.00
CA LYS A 703 -25.05 17.88 -9.80
C LYS A 703 -24.09 16.70 -9.71
N HIS A 704 -24.13 15.93 -8.63
CA HIS A 704 -23.07 14.96 -8.32
C HIS A 704 -23.01 13.83 -9.35
N VAL A 705 -24.16 13.20 -9.64
CA VAL A 705 -24.24 12.15 -10.66
C VAL A 705 -23.84 12.68 -12.05
N GLY A 706 -24.39 13.83 -12.46
CA GLY A 706 -24.16 14.38 -13.80
C GLY A 706 -22.73 14.83 -14.10
N ARG A 707 -21.88 15.01 -13.08
CA ARG A 707 -20.44 15.30 -13.28
C ARG A 707 -19.65 14.08 -13.72
N ILE A 708 -20.12 12.89 -13.36
CA ILE A 708 -19.39 11.63 -13.51
C ILE A 708 -20.06 10.75 -14.56
N ASP A 709 -21.38 10.65 -14.56
CA ASP A 709 -22.13 9.78 -15.47
C ASP A 709 -21.94 10.16 -16.94
N PRO A 710 -21.71 9.20 -17.86
CA PRO A 710 -21.68 9.48 -19.30
C PRO A 710 -22.99 10.06 -19.82
N LEU A 711 -24.12 9.65 -19.21
CA LEU A 711 -25.45 10.12 -19.57
C LEU A 711 -25.83 11.35 -18.77
N ARG A 712 -26.76 12.13 -19.30
CA ARG A 712 -27.35 13.25 -18.58
C ARG A 712 -28.04 12.73 -17.32
N ALA A 713 -27.78 13.37 -16.19
CA ALA A 713 -28.43 13.04 -14.94
C ALA A 713 -29.86 13.62 -14.87
N ASN A 714 -30.70 13.01 -14.03
CA ASN A 714 -32.07 13.47 -13.73
C ASN A 714 -33.05 13.44 -14.91
N ILE A 715 -32.79 12.64 -15.94
CA ILE A 715 -33.78 12.32 -16.98
C ILE A 715 -34.32 10.89 -16.76
N PRO A 716 -35.63 10.67 -16.86
CA PRO A 716 -36.18 9.31 -16.82
C PRO A 716 -35.58 8.45 -17.95
N PRO A 717 -35.29 7.16 -17.69
CA PRO A 717 -34.86 6.25 -18.75
C PRO A 717 -35.83 6.27 -19.91
N ARG A 718 -35.32 6.48 -21.12
CA ARG A 718 -36.16 6.50 -22.32
C ARG A 718 -36.28 5.10 -22.93
N PRO A 719 -37.47 4.70 -23.41
CA PRO A 719 -37.65 3.39 -24.05
C PRO A 719 -36.73 3.16 -25.25
N ASP A 720 -36.36 4.25 -25.92
CA ASP A 720 -35.62 4.28 -27.17
C ASP A 720 -34.09 4.17 -26.99
N TRP A 721 -33.58 4.11 -25.75
CA TRP A 721 -32.16 3.87 -25.45
C TRP A 721 -31.71 2.44 -25.78
N ASN A 722 -32.63 1.47 -25.73
CA ASN A 722 -32.36 0.05 -25.98
C ASN A 722 -32.72 -0.41 -27.39
N THR A 723 -33.17 0.52 -28.23
CA THR A 723 -33.51 0.28 -29.65
C THR A 723 -32.39 0.80 -30.55
N ALA A 724 -32.07 0.08 -31.61
CA ALA A 724 -31.13 0.56 -32.62
C ALA A 724 -31.64 1.85 -33.27
N MET A 725 -30.73 2.78 -33.54
CA MET A 725 -31.02 4.04 -34.21
C MET A 725 -31.30 3.77 -35.68
N ARG A 726 -32.43 4.29 -36.19
CA ARG A 726 -32.77 4.20 -37.60
C ARG A 726 -32.10 5.31 -38.40
N LYS A 727 -31.94 5.08 -39.71
CA LYS A 727 -31.32 6.03 -40.62
C LYS A 727 -32.02 7.39 -40.63
N GLU A 728 -33.35 7.40 -40.53
CA GLU A 728 -34.17 8.61 -40.57
C GLU A 728 -33.99 9.50 -39.32
N GLU A 729 -33.46 8.93 -38.23
CA GLU A 729 -33.18 9.66 -37.00
C GLU A 729 -31.85 10.42 -37.09
N LEU A 730 -30.95 10.08 -38.03
CA LEU A 730 -29.63 10.67 -38.15
C LEU A 730 -29.70 12.13 -38.61
N GLN A 731 -29.15 13.06 -37.81
CA GLN A 731 -29.17 14.49 -38.10
C GLN A 731 -27.81 14.96 -38.62
N GLN A 732 -27.79 15.41 -39.87
CA GLN A 732 -26.55 15.78 -40.58
C GLN A 732 -26.46 17.27 -40.90
N THR A 733 -27.32 18.10 -40.30
CA THR A 733 -27.35 19.56 -40.50
C THR A 733 -27.34 20.26 -39.14
N ARG A 734 -26.91 21.53 -39.12
CA ARG A 734 -26.94 22.35 -37.90
C ARG A 734 -28.33 22.45 -37.30
N SER A 735 -29.35 22.73 -38.11
CA SER A 735 -30.73 22.87 -37.63
C SER A 735 -31.23 21.55 -37.07
N GLY A 736 -31.09 20.45 -37.81
CA GLY A 736 -31.53 19.12 -37.33
C GLY A 736 -30.83 18.69 -36.04
N LEU A 737 -29.54 19.01 -35.89
CA LEU A 737 -28.79 18.73 -34.67
C LEU A 737 -29.33 19.53 -33.45
N LEU A 738 -29.62 20.81 -33.65
CA LEU A 738 -30.15 21.67 -32.58
C LEU A 738 -31.62 21.35 -32.27
N ASP A 739 -32.43 21.05 -33.28
CA ASP A 739 -33.83 20.62 -33.12
C ASP A 739 -33.88 19.31 -32.32
N MET A 740 -33.02 18.34 -32.64
CA MET A 740 -32.89 17.12 -31.85
C MET A 740 -32.47 17.42 -30.40
N ALA A 741 -31.48 18.29 -30.19
CA ALA A 741 -31.08 18.66 -28.82
C ALA A 741 -32.24 19.27 -28.02
N MET A 742 -33.06 20.12 -28.65
CA MET A 742 -34.27 20.69 -28.06
C MET A 742 -35.32 19.62 -27.75
N GLU A 743 -35.61 18.72 -28.68
CA GLU A 743 -36.56 17.60 -28.48
C GLU A 743 -36.10 16.62 -27.39
N ARG A 744 -34.79 16.43 -27.25
CA ARG A 744 -34.16 15.63 -26.19
C ARG A 744 -34.06 16.39 -24.86
N GLY A 745 -34.48 17.65 -24.82
CA GLY A 745 -34.59 18.46 -23.60
C GLY A 745 -33.24 18.93 -23.05
N TYR A 746 -32.24 19.12 -23.90
CA TYR A 746 -30.99 19.82 -23.53
C TYR A 746 -31.31 21.25 -23.12
N GLN A 747 -30.58 21.76 -22.12
CA GLN A 747 -30.80 23.09 -21.58
C GLN A 747 -30.36 24.17 -22.58
N PRO A 748 -30.90 25.40 -22.51
CA PRO A 748 -30.56 26.47 -23.46
C PRO A 748 -29.05 26.78 -23.55
N ASP A 749 -28.33 26.69 -22.44
CA ASP A 749 -26.87 26.84 -22.35
C ASP A 749 -26.12 25.67 -23.00
N GLU A 750 -26.60 24.43 -22.81
CA GLU A 750 -26.06 23.24 -23.50
C GLU A 750 -26.26 23.35 -25.03
N ILE A 751 -27.43 23.82 -25.47
CA ILE A 751 -27.74 24.05 -26.89
C ILE A 751 -26.88 25.17 -27.47
N ALA A 752 -26.66 26.25 -26.71
CA ALA A 752 -25.76 27.32 -27.12
C ALA A 752 -24.31 26.84 -27.26
N LEU A 753 -23.85 26.00 -26.31
CA LEU A 753 -22.54 25.37 -26.37
C LEU A 753 -22.39 24.49 -27.63
N LEU A 754 -23.39 23.66 -27.94
CA LEU A 754 -23.41 22.86 -29.17
C LEU A 754 -23.38 23.71 -30.44
N GLY A 755 -24.16 24.80 -30.45
CA GLY A 755 -24.19 25.75 -31.56
C GLY A 755 -22.84 26.43 -31.79
N ASN A 756 -22.14 26.81 -30.71
CA ASN A 756 -20.79 27.39 -30.78
C ASN A 756 -19.75 26.37 -31.27
N ALA A 757 -19.81 25.14 -30.75
CA ALA A 757 -18.96 24.04 -31.19
C ALA A 757 -19.14 23.73 -32.68
N TYR A 758 -20.36 23.85 -33.21
CA TYR A 758 -20.61 23.68 -34.64
C TYR A 758 -19.87 24.72 -35.48
N PHE A 759 -19.82 25.99 -35.05
CA PHE A 759 -19.06 27.02 -35.77
C PHE A 759 -17.56 26.73 -35.77
N ILE A 760 -17.03 26.23 -34.65
CA ILE A 760 -15.62 25.78 -34.57
C ILE A 760 -15.39 24.61 -35.54
N ALA A 761 -16.25 23.60 -35.52
CA ALA A 761 -16.17 22.46 -36.43
C ALA A 761 -16.20 22.91 -37.89
N GLN A 762 -17.15 23.79 -38.24
CA GLN A 762 -17.28 24.35 -39.59
C GLN A 762 -16.00 25.07 -40.02
N ALA A 763 -15.43 25.92 -39.16
CA ALA A 763 -14.18 26.62 -39.46
C ALA A 763 -13.00 25.66 -39.69
N LEU A 764 -12.92 24.55 -38.94
CA LEU A 764 -11.85 23.56 -39.07
C LEU A 764 -11.94 22.75 -40.36
N VAL A 765 -13.14 22.41 -40.82
CA VAL A 765 -13.35 21.54 -41.99
C VAL A 765 -13.95 22.25 -43.20
N THR A 766 -13.81 23.57 -43.27
CA THR A 766 -14.35 24.39 -44.37
C THR A 766 -13.84 23.89 -45.73
N GLY A 767 -14.76 23.66 -46.67
CA GLY A 767 -14.44 23.14 -48.00
C GLY A 767 -14.03 21.67 -48.04
N GLY A 768 -14.08 20.96 -46.89
CA GLY A 768 -13.70 19.56 -46.75
C GLY A 768 -14.84 18.60 -47.06
N TYR A 769 -14.49 17.49 -47.71
CA TYR A 769 -15.41 16.42 -48.10
C TYR A 769 -14.83 15.06 -47.68
N ARG A 770 -15.72 14.13 -47.36
CA ARG A 770 -15.41 12.70 -47.17
C ARG A 770 -15.13 12.05 -48.53
N SER A 771 -14.51 10.87 -48.54
CA SER A 771 -14.21 10.10 -49.76
C SER A 771 -15.45 9.89 -50.65
N CYS A 772 -16.62 9.67 -50.02
CA CYS A 772 -17.91 9.51 -50.69
C CYS A 772 -18.51 10.79 -51.30
N GLY A 773 -17.86 11.96 -51.13
CA GLY A 773 -18.36 13.27 -51.59
C GLY A 773 -19.32 13.97 -50.63
N ARG A 774 -19.58 13.39 -49.45
CA ARG A 774 -20.35 14.03 -48.37
C ARG A 774 -19.55 15.19 -47.75
N PRO A 775 -20.16 16.37 -47.51
CA PRO A 775 -19.48 17.44 -46.77
C PRO A 775 -19.00 16.95 -45.41
N PHE A 776 -17.76 17.27 -45.02
CA PHE A 776 -17.16 16.73 -43.80
C PHE A 776 -17.90 17.21 -42.54
N ILE A 777 -18.45 18.43 -42.55
CA ILE A 777 -19.27 18.92 -41.43
C ILE A 777 -20.55 18.10 -41.21
N ASN A 778 -21.12 17.50 -42.27
CA ASN A 778 -22.28 16.62 -42.15
C ASN A 778 -21.91 15.31 -41.43
N HIS A 779 -20.68 14.84 -41.59
CA HIS A 779 -20.10 13.71 -40.85
C HIS A 779 -19.97 14.00 -39.36
N LEU A 780 -19.36 15.13 -39.03
CA LEU A 780 -19.25 15.58 -37.65
C LEU A 780 -20.62 15.75 -36.97
N SER A 781 -21.58 16.33 -37.68
CA SER A 781 -22.96 16.50 -37.20
C SER A 781 -23.66 15.16 -36.97
N GLY A 782 -23.48 14.22 -37.90
CA GLY A 782 -24.04 12.88 -37.79
C GLY A 782 -23.53 12.13 -36.55
N THR A 783 -22.21 12.14 -36.30
CA THR A 783 -21.60 11.57 -35.09
C THR A 783 -22.20 12.17 -33.81
N ALA A 784 -22.32 13.51 -33.75
CA ALA A 784 -22.92 14.20 -32.60
C ALA A 784 -24.40 13.84 -32.41
N SER A 785 -25.16 13.67 -33.49
CA SER A 785 -26.58 13.30 -33.43
C SER A 785 -26.81 11.91 -32.84
N VAL A 786 -25.89 10.96 -33.06
CA VAL A 786 -25.95 9.64 -32.40
C VAL A 786 -25.83 9.79 -30.88
N LEU A 787 -24.89 10.61 -30.40
CA LEU A 787 -24.70 10.84 -28.97
C LEU A 787 -25.90 11.57 -28.33
N LEU A 788 -26.49 12.54 -29.02
CA LEU A 788 -27.74 13.18 -28.60
C LEU A 788 -28.90 12.17 -28.49
N ARG A 789 -29.00 11.27 -29.48
CA ARG A 789 -30.05 10.25 -29.54
C ARG A 789 -30.02 9.27 -28.36
N TYR A 790 -28.88 9.12 -27.70
CA TYR A 790 -28.71 8.28 -26.50
C TYR A 790 -28.51 9.11 -25.21
N ASP A 791 -28.80 10.41 -25.23
CA ASP A 791 -28.72 11.34 -24.08
C ASP A 791 -27.35 11.40 -23.37
N PHE A 792 -26.25 11.33 -24.11
CA PHE A 792 -24.94 11.60 -23.55
C PHE A 792 -24.83 13.05 -23.06
N ARG A 793 -24.04 13.30 -22.00
CA ARG A 793 -23.80 14.66 -21.51
C ARG A 793 -23.20 15.56 -22.60
N ILE A 794 -23.47 16.86 -22.50
CA ILE A 794 -23.18 17.80 -23.59
C ILE A 794 -21.70 17.83 -23.97
N GLU A 795 -20.79 17.65 -23.03
CA GLU A 795 -19.35 17.62 -23.27
C GLU A 795 -18.96 16.47 -24.20
N VAL A 796 -19.58 15.29 -24.05
CA VAL A 796 -19.34 14.13 -24.90
C VAL A 796 -19.93 14.35 -26.29
N VAL A 797 -21.13 14.92 -26.39
CA VAL A 797 -21.77 15.29 -27.67
C VAL A 797 -20.90 16.29 -28.45
N VAL A 798 -20.45 17.35 -27.76
CA VAL A 798 -19.57 18.38 -28.34
C VAL A 798 -18.22 17.79 -28.73
N ALA A 799 -17.64 16.91 -27.92
CA ALA A 799 -16.43 16.19 -28.28
C ALA A 799 -16.66 15.28 -29.51
N GLY A 800 -17.82 14.65 -29.64
CA GLY A 800 -18.23 13.91 -30.83
C GLY A 800 -18.34 14.78 -32.09
N LEU A 801 -18.86 16.00 -31.96
CA LEU A 801 -18.90 16.99 -33.06
C LEU A 801 -17.49 17.45 -33.46
N LEU A 802 -16.55 17.49 -32.51
CA LEU A 802 -15.20 17.99 -32.69
C LEU A 802 -14.13 16.88 -32.76
N HIS A 803 -14.54 15.60 -32.84
CA HIS A 803 -13.63 14.46 -32.68
C HIS A 803 -12.47 14.43 -33.69
N ALA A 804 -12.66 15.06 -34.85
CA ALA A 804 -11.67 15.13 -35.92
C ALA A 804 -10.73 16.36 -35.81
N ALA A 805 -10.90 17.23 -34.81
CA ALA A 805 -10.23 18.53 -34.74
C ALA A 805 -8.70 18.43 -34.81
N TYR A 806 -8.07 17.54 -34.03
CA TYR A 806 -6.62 17.30 -34.12
C TYR A 806 -6.21 16.55 -35.39
N SER A 807 -7.07 15.64 -35.86
CA SER A 807 -6.72 14.74 -36.97
C SER A 807 -6.74 15.43 -38.34
N HIS A 808 -7.50 16.53 -38.46
CA HIS A 808 -7.76 17.25 -39.71
C HIS A 808 -7.62 18.78 -39.54
N CYS A 809 -6.85 19.24 -38.56
CA CYS A 809 -6.62 20.68 -38.39
C CYS A 809 -5.89 21.28 -39.61
N PRO A 810 -6.18 22.55 -39.97
CA PRO A 810 -5.43 23.26 -40.99
C PRO A 810 -3.92 23.31 -40.68
N ALA A 811 -3.09 23.39 -41.72
CA ALA A 811 -1.66 23.58 -41.55
C ALA A 811 -1.37 24.94 -40.88
N HIS A 812 -0.47 24.96 -39.89
CA HIS A 812 -0.03 26.18 -39.22
C HIS A 812 1.35 26.62 -39.74
N PRO A 813 1.60 27.92 -40.02
CA PRO A 813 2.87 28.41 -40.55
C PRO A 813 4.10 28.06 -39.69
N GLU A 814 3.91 28.03 -38.37
CA GLU A 814 4.96 27.72 -37.38
C GLU A 814 5.15 26.21 -37.13
N GLY A 815 4.45 25.36 -37.89
CA GLY A 815 4.60 23.91 -37.85
C GLY A 815 3.53 23.19 -37.04
N LYS A 816 3.73 21.88 -36.88
CA LYS A 816 2.70 20.94 -36.38
C LYS A 816 2.33 21.14 -34.92
N GLN A 817 3.29 21.51 -34.08
CA GLN A 817 3.04 21.74 -32.65
C GLN A 817 2.12 22.95 -32.47
N ALA A 818 2.41 24.06 -33.16
CA ALA A 818 1.59 25.26 -33.13
C ALA A 818 0.15 25.00 -33.62
N ALA A 819 -0.04 24.10 -34.61
CA ALA A 819 -1.37 23.67 -35.04
C ALA A 819 -2.13 22.92 -33.92
N SER A 820 -1.45 22.02 -33.21
CA SER A 820 -2.02 21.31 -32.06
C SER A 820 -2.34 22.27 -30.89
N ASP A 821 -1.46 23.23 -30.62
CA ASP A 821 -1.65 24.21 -29.54
C ASP A 821 -2.82 25.16 -29.86
N ASP A 822 -2.96 25.60 -31.12
CA ASP A 822 -4.11 26.38 -31.59
C ASP A 822 -5.43 25.61 -31.44
N VAL A 823 -5.46 24.32 -31.80
CA VAL A 823 -6.63 23.45 -31.55
C VAL A 823 -6.91 23.34 -30.06
N CYS A 824 -5.89 23.08 -29.22
CA CYS A 824 -6.03 23.01 -27.76
C CYS A 824 -6.68 24.28 -27.20
N ASN A 825 -6.17 25.45 -27.59
CA ASN A 825 -6.68 26.73 -27.15
C ASN A 825 -8.13 26.97 -27.60
N LYS A 826 -8.47 26.62 -28.86
CA LYS A 826 -9.84 26.74 -29.38
C LYS A 826 -10.84 25.80 -28.69
N LEU A 827 -10.37 24.66 -28.19
CA LEU A 827 -11.17 23.72 -27.40
C LEU A 827 -11.23 24.05 -25.90
N GLY A 828 -10.59 25.15 -25.47
CA GLY A 828 -10.64 25.63 -24.09
C GLY A 828 -9.44 25.24 -23.21
N GLY A 829 -8.37 24.70 -23.81
CA GLY A 829 -7.10 24.37 -23.15
C GLY A 829 -7.03 22.97 -22.53
N GLU A 830 -5.83 22.56 -22.10
CA GLU A 830 -5.47 21.18 -21.66
C GLU A 830 -6.29 20.62 -20.49
N ARG A 831 -7.01 21.47 -19.75
CA ARG A 831 -7.85 21.07 -18.61
C ARG A 831 -9.34 21.03 -18.93
N ASN A 832 -9.73 21.46 -20.13
CA ASN A 832 -11.13 21.41 -20.57
C ASN A 832 -11.55 19.97 -20.86
N MET A 833 -12.75 19.57 -20.43
CA MET A 833 -13.24 18.20 -20.63
C MET A 833 -13.43 17.85 -22.12
N VAL A 834 -13.95 18.78 -22.92
CA VAL A 834 -14.15 18.59 -24.36
C VAL A 834 -12.81 18.36 -25.05
N GLU A 835 -11.82 19.22 -24.77
CA GLU A 835 -10.46 19.08 -25.30
C GLU A 835 -9.87 17.71 -24.95
N ARG A 836 -9.97 17.30 -23.68
CA ARG A 836 -9.46 16.00 -23.21
C ARG A 836 -10.11 14.83 -23.94
N LEU A 837 -11.42 14.86 -24.14
CA LEU A 837 -12.16 13.81 -24.86
C LEU A 837 -11.76 13.74 -26.35
N VAL A 838 -11.65 14.89 -27.02
CA VAL A 838 -11.25 14.98 -28.44
C VAL A 838 -9.79 14.51 -28.62
N ARG A 839 -8.89 14.90 -27.72
CA ARG A 839 -7.51 14.41 -27.70
C ARG A 839 -7.45 12.91 -27.39
N GLY A 840 -8.22 12.45 -26.41
CA GLY A 840 -8.35 11.04 -26.04
C GLY A 840 -8.77 10.17 -27.23
N TYR A 841 -9.80 10.61 -27.96
CA TYR A 841 -10.25 10.00 -29.21
C TYR A 841 -9.14 9.96 -30.27
N THR A 842 -8.42 11.05 -30.45
CA THR A 842 -7.31 11.13 -31.43
C THR A 842 -6.19 10.13 -31.09
N LEU A 843 -5.90 9.92 -29.81
CA LEU A 843 -4.83 9.04 -29.32
C LEU A 843 -5.23 7.57 -29.15
N ARG A 844 -6.50 7.20 -29.39
CA ARG A 844 -7.04 5.86 -29.12
C ARG A 844 -6.25 4.73 -29.78
N GLY A 845 -5.76 4.94 -31.01
CA GLY A 845 -4.98 3.94 -31.76
C GLY A 845 -3.60 3.62 -31.14
N ILE A 846 -2.97 4.59 -30.46
CA ILE A 846 -1.70 4.39 -29.75
C ILE A 846 -1.93 3.66 -28.41
N ARG A 847 -3.09 3.89 -27.78
CA ARG A 847 -3.50 3.22 -26.53
C ARG A 847 -3.90 1.76 -26.77
N SER A 848 -4.50 1.46 -27.92
CA SER A 848 -5.01 0.13 -28.30
C SER A 848 -3.94 -0.98 -28.31
N SER A 849 -2.68 -0.69 -28.63
CA SER A 849 -1.61 -1.71 -28.67
C SER A 849 -1.15 -2.17 -27.28
N LYS A 850 -1.32 -1.33 -26.25
CA LYS A 850 -1.11 -1.71 -24.83
C LYS A 850 -2.32 -2.44 -24.23
N HIS A 851 -3.53 -2.18 -24.73
CA HIS A 851 -4.79 -2.74 -24.21
C HIS A 851 -5.15 -4.12 -24.79
N GLN A 852 -4.62 -4.50 -25.95
CA GLN A 852 -4.87 -5.83 -26.53
C GLN A 852 -4.22 -6.99 -25.76
N ALA A 853 -3.28 -6.71 -24.86
CA ALA A 853 -2.61 -7.73 -24.05
C ALA A 853 -3.37 -8.11 -22.77
N VAL A 854 -4.26 -7.25 -22.26
CA VAL A 854 -5.00 -7.47 -21.02
C VAL A 854 -6.30 -6.68 -21.06
N VAL A 855 -7.43 -7.36 -20.89
CA VAL A 855 -8.68 -6.97 -20.20
C VAL A 855 -9.89 -7.57 -20.92
N MET A 856 -10.44 -8.65 -20.37
CA MET A 856 -11.77 -9.18 -20.69
C MET A 856 -12.90 -8.48 -19.89
N ASP A 857 -12.56 -7.56 -18.99
CA ASP A 857 -13.48 -6.97 -18.01
C ASP A 857 -13.59 -5.45 -18.18
N VAL A 858 -14.56 -5.02 -18.99
CA VAL A 858 -14.84 -3.59 -19.26
C VAL A 858 -15.24 -2.80 -18.02
N GLY A 859 -15.61 -3.46 -16.91
CA GLY A 859 -15.93 -2.78 -15.65
C GLY A 859 -14.74 -2.02 -15.06
N ARG A 860 -13.51 -2.32 -15.50
CA ARG A 860 -12.28 -1.64 -15.09
C ARG A 860 -11.93 -0.40 -15.92
N PHE A 861 -12.67 -0.12 -16.99
CA PHE A 861 -12.46 1.11 -17.75
C PHE A 861 -12.85 2.29 -16.88
N THR A 862 -12.07 3.35 -16.93
CA THR A 862 -12.50 4.64 -16.40
C THR A 862 -13.70 5.13 -17.20
N VAL A 863 -14.57 5.93 -16.57
CA VAL A 863 -15.68 6.57 -17.29
C VAL A 863 -15.18 7.39 -18.48
N PHE A 864 -14.05 8.09 -18.33
CA PHE A 864 -13.42 8.84 -19.42
C PHE A 864 -13.04 7.96 -20.62
N GLU A 865 -12.45 6.77 -20.38
CA GLU A 865 -12.13 5.82 -21.46
C GLU A 865 -13.39 5.32 -22.16
N ALA A 866 -14.45 5.06 -21.39
CA ALA A 866 -15.73 4.65 -21.94
C ALA A 866 -16.34 5.73 -22.84
N GLU A 867 -16.30 7.00 -22.44
CA GLU A 867 -16.79 8.12 -23.26
C GLU A 867 -16.04 8.25 -24.58
N VAL A 868 -14.72 8.04 -24.56
CA VAL A 868 -13.90 8.01 -25.79
C VAL A 868 -14.32 6.87 -26.72
N GLU A 869 -14.58 5.67 -26.18
CA GLU A 869 -15.09 4.53 -26.96
C GLU A 869 -16.51 4.79 -27.49
N MET A 870 -17.37 5.50 -26.74
CA MET A 870 -18.71 5.88 -27.20
C MET A 870 -18.66 6.90 -28.33
N ILE A 871 -17.71 7.84 -28.33
CA ILE A 871 -17.48 8.73 -29.47
C ILE A 871 -17.03 7.92 -30.71
N ALA A 872 -16.18 6.90 -30.53
CA ALA A 872 -15.77 6.02 -31.62
C ALA A 872 -16.91 5.17 -32.18
N LEU A 873 -17.75 4.62 -31.31
CA LEU A 873 -18.95 3.90 -31.72
C LEU A 873 -19.94 4.83 -32.44
N ALA A 874 -20.15 6.05 -31.94
CA ALA A 874 -21.02 7.05 -32.58
C ALA A 874 -20.52 7.42 -33.99
N ASN A 875 -19.21 7.59 -34.14
CA ASN A 875 -18.57 7.82 -35.43
C ASN A 875 -18.83 6.65 -36.39
N GLU A 876 -18.69 5.42 -35.91
CA GLU A 876 -18.94 4.23 -36.73
C GLU A 876 -20.42 4.10 -37.14
N ILE A 877 -21.36 4.39 -36.22
CA ILE A 877 -22.82 4.39 -36.49
C ILE A 877 -23.18 5.40 -37.57
N ASP A 878 -22.65 6.63 -37.49
CA ASP A 878 -22.87 7.65 -38.53
C ASP A 878 -22.45 7.14 -39.91
N MET A 879 -21.27 6.52 -40.00
CA MET A 879 -20.73 6.06 -41.27
C MET A 879 -21.56 4.93 -41.89
N TYR A 880 -22.08 4.00 -41.08
CA TYR A 880 -22.98 2.96 -41.55
C TYR A 880 -24.35 3.51 -41.96
N LEU A 881 -25.00 4.30 -41.10
CA LEU A 881 -26.37 4.79 -41.38
C LEU A 881 -26.41 5.80 -42.53
N SER A 882 -25.37 6.60 -42.70
CA SER A 882 -25.22 7.49 -43.85
C SER A 882 -24.96 6.75 -45.17
N GLY A 883 -24.51 5.49 -45.10
CA GLY A 883 -24.10 4.69 -46.25
C GLY A 883 -22.70 5.02 -46.77
N GLU A 884 -21.90 5.77 -46.00
CA GLU A 884 -20.52 6.15 -46.36
C GLU A 884 -19.59 4.94 -46.49
N THR A 885 -19.85 3.87 -45.74
CA THR A 885 -19.13 2.59 -45.79
C THR A 885 -19.18 1.92 -47.16
N ARG A 886 -20.25 2.13 -47.96
CA ARG A 886 -20.38 1.56 -49.32
C ARG A 886 -19.41 2.14 -50.34
N TYR A 887 -18.90 3.34 -50.05
CA TYR A 887 -18.12 4.15 -50.96
C TYR A 887 -16.65 4.27 -50.53
N SER A 888 -16.34 3.80 -49.33
CA SER A 888 -15.01 3.85 -48.74
C SER A 888 -14.29 2.53 -49.02
N ALA A 889 -13.05 2.58 -49.52
CA ALA A 889 -12.18 1.40 -49.54
C ALA A 889 -11.81 0.98 -48.09
N HIS A 890 -11.04 -0.10 -47.90
CA HIS A 890 -10.57 -0.52 -46.57
C HIS A 890 -10.05 0.65 -45.73
N ARG A 891 -10.72 0.89 -44.60
CA ARG A 891 -10.43 1.98 -43.67
C ARG A 891 -9.49 1.51 -42.58
N ASN A 892 -8.46 2.29 -42.30
CA ASN A 892 -7.51 1.99 -41.22
C ASN A 892 -8.07 2.32 -39.82
N ASP A 893 -9.21 3.03 -39.76
CA ASP A 893 -9.87 3.50 -38.54
C ASP A 893 -11.19 2.78 -38.26
N GLU A 894 -11.54 1.74 -39.02
CA GLU A 894 -12.72 0.89 -38.78
C GLU A 894 -12.60 0.16 -37.45
N MET A 895 -13.69 0.13 -36.67
CA MET A 895 -13.72 -0.63 -35.41
C MET A 895 -13.66 -2.13 -35.70
N THR A 896 -12.65 -2.79 -35.15
CA THR A 896 -12.52 -4.25 -35.21
C THR A 896 -13.66 -4.96 -34.48
N PRO A 897 -13.96 -6.25 -34.78
CA PRO A 897 -14.96 -7.01 -34.04
C PRO A 897 -14.74 -7.02 -32.51
N VAL A 898 -13.48 -7.00 -32.06
CA VAL A 898 -13.13 -6.93 -30.64
C VAL A 898 -13.51 -5.57 -30.04
N GLN A 899 -13.28 -4.47 -30.76
CA GLN A 899 -13.67 -3.14 -30.30
C GLN A 899 -15.19 -2.97 -30.26
N LEU A 900 -15.92 -3.57 -31.21
CA LEU A 900 -17.39 -3.59 -31.19
C LEU A 900 -17.92 -4.40 -30.00
N ASP A 901 -17.31 -5.54 -29.66
CA ASP A 901 -17.65 -6.31 -28.45
C ASP A 901 -17.39 -5.53 -27.15
N ILE A 902 -16.26 -4.82 -27.07
CA ILE A 902 -15.97 -3.92 -25.95
C ILE A 902 -17.04 -2.83 -25.86
N ALA A 903 -17.35 -2.17 -26.96
CA ALA A 903 -18.35 -1.10 -27.00
C ALA A 903 -19.75 -1.60 -26.64
N ASP A 904 -20.13 -2.82 -27.03
CA ASP A 904 -21.39 -3.46 -26.63
C ASP A 904 -21.48 -3.67 -25.11
N LYS A 905 -20.41 -4.20 -24.51
CA LYS A 905 -20.35 -4.38 -23.06
C LYS A 905 -20.38 -3.05 -22.30
N ILE A 906 -19.70 -2.01 -22.81
CA ILE A 906 -19.77 -0.66 -22.26
C ILE A 906 -21.21 -0.12 -22.35
N CYS A 907 -21.87 -0.25 -23.51
CA CYS A 907 -23.26 0.15 -23.68
C CYS A 907 -24.20 -0.58 -22.72
N GLY A 908 -23.94 -1.86 -22.44
CA GLY A 908 -24.68 -2.65 -21.46
C GLY A 908 -24.56 -2.10 -20.03
N ILE A 909 -23.37 -1.67 -19.60
CA ILE A 909 -23.15 -1.07 -18.28
C ILE A 909 -23.77 0.34 -18.20
N ILE A 910 -23.58 1.16 -19.24
CA ILE A 910 -24.11 2.53 -19.29
C ILE A 910 -25.65 2.52 -19.34
N GLY A 911 -26.26 1.52 -20.00
CA GLY A 911 -27.71 1.37 -20.15
C GLY A 911 -28.25 1.83 -21.51
N VAL A 912 -27.43 1.78 -22.56
CA VAL A 912 -27.75 2.27 -23.92
C VAL A 912 -27.49 1.20 -24.98
N SER A 913 -27.92 -0.04 -24.75
CA SER A 913 -27.66 -1.18 -25.64
C SER A 913 -28.20 -1.03 -27.06
N GLY A 914 -29.08 -0.06 -27.34
CA GLY A 914 -29.48 0.29 -28.70
C GLY A 914 -28.33 0.83 -29.54
N MET A 915 -27.40 1.56 -28.91
CA MET A 915 -26.27 2.17 -29.58
C MET A 915 -25.37 1.12 -30.24
N SER A 916 -24.94 0.10 -29.50
CA SER A 916 -24.09 -0.98 -30.04
C SER A 916 -24.76 -1.85 -31.10
N ARG A 917 -26.11 -1.89 -31.15
CA ARG A 917 -26.89 -2.62 -32.16
C ARG A 917 -27.04 -1.83 -33.47
N SER A 918 -26.86 -0.51 -33.44
CA SER A 918 -27.08 0.38 -34.59
C SER A 918 -26.17 0.09 -35.80
N PRO A 919 -24.87 -0.25 -35.65
CA PRO A 919 -24.03 -0.63 -36.79
C PRO A 919 -24.52 -1.88 -37.54
N LEU A 920 -25.11 -2.86 -36.84
CA LEU A 920 -25.63 -4.09 -37.46
C LEU A 920 -26.81 -3.79 -38.40
N GLN A 921 -27.63 -2.79 -38.07
CA GLN A 921 -28.73 -2.35 -38.93
C GLN A 921 -28.20 -1.77 -40.25
N GLY A 922 -27.17 -0.90 -40.18
CA GLY A 922 -26.55 -0.35 -41.39
C GLY A 922 -25.80 -1.38 -42.24
N ARG A 923 -25.17 -2.40 -41.62
CA ARG A 923 -24.53 -3.52 -42.33
C ARG A 923 -25.50 -4.36 -43.17
N ASN A 924 -26.75 -4.47 -42.75
CA ASN A 924 -27.77 -5.16 -43.55
C ASN A 924 -28.13 -4.37 -44.81
N ASP A 925 -28.09 -3.04 -44.74
CA ASP A 925 -28.35 -2.17 -45.90
C ASP A 925 -27.14 -2.10 -46.86
N ASP A 926 -25.90 -2.29 -46.39
CA ASP A 926 -24.67 -2.35 -47.21
C ASP A 926 -24.60 -3.56 -48.16
N ARG A 927 -25.50 -4.54 -48.01
CA ARG A 927 -25.66 -5.65 -48.96
C ARG A 927 -26.28 -5.21 -50.30
N LEU A 928 -26.79 -3.98 -50.37
CA LEU A 928 -27.27 -3.38 -51.62
C LEU A 928 -26.08 -2.85 -52.42
N PRO A 929 -26.00 -3.11 -53.75
CA PRO A 929 -24.93 -2.57 -54.58
C PRO A 929 -24.90 -1.04 -54.48
N PRO A 930 -23.70 -0.41 -54.44
CA PRO A 930 -23.60 1.04 -54.45
C PRO A 930 -24.34 1.58 -55.69
N PRO A 931 -25.22 2.59 -55.56
CA PRO A 931 -25.90 3.15 -56.72
C PRO A 931 -24.85 3.65 -57.73
N LEU A 932 -25.17 3.49 -59.02
CA LEU A 932 -24.26 3.75 -60.13
C LEU A 932 -23.65 5.17 -60.06
N ASN A 933 -22.32 5.19 -60.18
CA ASN A 933 -21.40 6.33 -60.26
C ASN A 933 -21.18 7.12 -58.96
N LEU A 934 -20.09 6.79 -58.25
CA LEU A 934 -19.34 7.80 -57.50
C LEU A 934 -18.99 8.96 -58.44
N LEU A 935 -19.32 10.19 -58.06
CA LEU A 935 -18.90 11.41 -58.76
C LEU A 935 -17.40 11.72 -58.55
N THR A 936 -16.69 10.99 -57.69
CA THR A 936 -15.31 11.30 -57.29
C THR A 936 -14.39 10.07 -57.44
N LYS A 937 -13.16 10.28 -57.93
CA LYS A 937 -12.09 9.26 -57.98
C LYS A 937 -11.26 9.20 -56.69
N GLN A 938 -11.75 9.77 -55.59
CA GLN A 938 -10.97 10.00 -54.36
C GLN A 938 -11.20 8.87 -53.35
N HIS A 939 -10.13 8.31 -52.83
CA HIS A 939 -10.18 7.21 -51.84
C HIS A 939 -10.02 7.69 -50.39
N MET A 940 -9.79 8.99 -50.16
CA MET A 940 -9.66 9.62 -48.84
C MET A 940 -10.43 10.94 -48.78
N SER A 941 -10.59 11.52 -47.58
CA SER A 941 -11.12 12.87 -47.39
C SER A 941 -10.29 13.92 -48.13
N TYR A 942 -10.95 14.92 -48.72
CA TYR A 942 -10.33 15.89 -49.62
C TYR A 942 -10.90 17.30 -49.47
N LEU A 943 -10.15 18.30 -49.95
CA LEU A 943 -10.50 19.72 -50.02
C LEU A 943 -10.49 20.17 -51.49
N PHE A 944 -11.24 21.22 -51.80
CA PHE A 944 -10.99 21.99 -53.02
C PHE A 944 -9.96 23.09 -52.74
N ASN A 945 -9.08 23.37 -53.71
CA ASN A 945 -8.24 24.56 -53.65
C ASN A 945 -9.12 25.84 -53.69
N ALA A 946 -8.55 26.99 -53.33
CA ALA A 946 -9.28 28.26 -53.26
C ALA A 946 -10.00 28.66 -54.57
N GLU A 947 -9.53 28.14 -55.71
CA GLU A 947 -10.08 28.38 -57.05
C GLU A 947 -11.12 27.33 -57.48
N HIS A 948 -11.41 26.33 -56.64
CA HIS A 948 -12.29 25.20 -56.93
C HIS A 948 -11.91 24.39 -58.20
N SER A 949 -10.66 24.52 -58.65
CA SER A 949 -10.13 23.96 -59.90
C SER A 949 -9.40 22.63 -59.70
N ALA A 950 -8.99 22.30 -58.47
CA ALA A 950 -8.28 21.06 -58.15
C ALA A 950 -8.68 20.49 -56.77
N VAL A 951 -8.62 19.17 -56.66
CA VAL A 951 -8.83 18.42 -55.41
C VAL A 951 -7.49 18.20 -54.72
N MET A 952 -7.40 18.57 -53.45
CA MET A 952 -6.25 18.36 -52.57
C MET A 952 -6.61 17.35 -51.47
N PRO A 953 -5.70 16.47 -51.04
CA PRO A 953 -5.97 15.61 -49.89
C PRO A 953 -6.17 16.48 -48.65
N MET A 954 -7.16 16.15 -47.83
CA MET A 954 -7.24 16.72 -46.48
C MET A 954 -5.95 16.35 -45.73
N PRO A 955 -5.36 17.27 -44.95
CA PRO A 955 -4.20 16.95 -44.11
C PRO A 955 -4.52 15.75 -43.22
N GLY A 956 -3.92 14.59 -43.52
CA GLY A 956 -4.09 13.35 -42.78
C GLY A 956 -2.99 13.21 -41.73
N SER A 957 -3.35 13.31 -40.46
CA SER A 957 -2.38 13.47 -39.39
C SER A 957 -1.93 12.15 -38.74
N ALA A 958 -1.46 11.17 -39.51
CA ALA A 958 -0.82 10.01 -38.90
C ALA A 958 0.53 10.45 -38.28
N LYS A 959 0.57 10.64 -36.94
CA LYS A 959 1.69 11.06 -36.05
C LYS A 959 1.76 12.55 -35.67
N TYR A 960 0.74 13.08 -34.98
CA TYR A 960 0.63 14.53 -34.65
C TYR A 960 0.53 14.89 -33.16
N VAL A 961 0.81 13.97 -32.24
CA VAL A 961 0.84 14.30 -30.81
C VAL A 961 2.04 13.60 -30.18
N SER A 962 3.09 14.33 -29.83
CA SER A 962 4.12 13.82 -28.93
C SER A 962 3.52 13.67 -27.55
N LEU A 963 3.85 12.55 -26.89
CA LEU A 963 3.43 12.17 -25.54
C LEU A 963 3.71 13.24 -24.49
#